data_AF-A0A2J6MXB0-F1
#
_entry.id   AF-A0A2J6MXB0-F1
#
_cell.length_a   1.000
_cell.length_b   1.000
_cell.length_c   1.000
_cell.angle_alpha   90.00
_cell.angle_beta   90.00
_cell.angle_gamma   90.00
#
_symmetry.space_group_name_H-M   'P 1'
#
loop_
_entity.id
_entity.type
_entity.pdbx_description
1 polymer ?
#
loop_
_entity_poly.entity_id
_entity_poly.type
_entity_poly.pdbx_seq_one_letter_code
_entity_poly.pdbx_strand_id
1 'polypeptide(L)'
;MLRRGRPCASSAALHDERIDYSLPNRSGRAMKIDLKAAAPKTENPPDRPDTLAGTPPSTRTATTRSTVPGLFALPPRTVPAKRRHSTGPEDGARPAPPEREGKPDEISPRELKRLLDGETGGPRTADGRLDLAAALEQAGYEKRLTGGAFDGNGGLSLSKASVKDVEFERCTFNWDALADADFSDCRWKHCKFDHASFGEARLDRCTFENSSLRNTMFVGAKLADVDFRECREIVDGSFEDATIADSTFDGCTLRGTHFLNSSISNSRIVRSNVKNAFLDGAAGRFDLDGETANTAGTTKPAVATLVSPGSRGVSVPRVGAKLQDVADVLTLRVAMQSPAQSKDALNAEVERLLGQVRRDDASGKSIAQQLLTLADEAAERNGDENPAINAIVAKARTLVGQSDAVVLPGGEDVPPELYGEPEGEHTNWGGDYRRSIMELALIRESLKKGVPLMAICRGFQMTSVYFGATLLQHIGDDQKGVRRLPATGRRDGIEGLYRGALKNLQTAVYHHQAVPEHQERLRYIEPAIIRNDWIMAVEPIYSGAAPIIGVQFHPEFLDSANATGTELSDAKLAQLSQSARTPGDHDPGLRNPADIVESGIIRYMSPNNDELWKILSTAADTYRKKKAVIGALSRRHHPAPAETASTHEA
;
A
#
# COMPACT_ATOMS: atom_id res chain seq x y z
N MET A 1 -15.36 -64.99 -18.05
CA MET A 1 -15.51 -66.08 -17.07
C MET A 1 -14.83 -65.69 -15.77
N LEU A 2 -15.52 -65.93 -14.66
CA LEU A 2 -15.26 -65.51 -13.29
C LEU A 2 -14.05 -66.18 -12.63
N ARG A 3 -13.34 -65.46 -11.73
CA ARG A 3 -13.12 -65.74 -10.29
C ARG A 3 -11.98 -64.83 -9.76
N ARG A 4 -12.27 -63.77 -8.98
CA ARG A 4 -12.36 -63.69 -7.50
C ARG A 4 -11.12 -64.18 -6.73
N GLY A 5 -10.39 -63.23 -6.15
CA GLY A 5 -9.53 -63.37 -4.96
C GLY A 5 -9.38 -62.00 -4.28
N ARG A 6 -9.84 -61.90 -3.02
CA ARG A 6 -9.81 -60.69 -2.15
C ARG A 6 -8.60 -60.79 -1.18
N PRO A 7 -8.29 -59.76 -0.38
CA PRO A 7 -6.97 -59.12 -0.28
C PRO A 7 -6.11 -59.69 0.86
N CYS A 8 -4.80 -59.46 0.80
CA CYS A 8 -3.90 -59.64 1.93
C CYS A 8 -3.23 -58.31 2.29
N ALA A 9 -3.40 -57.91 3.54
CA ALA A 9 -2.76 -56.77 4.16
C ALA A 9 -1.26 -57.02 4.33
N SER A 10 -0.44 -56.02 4.02
CA SER A 10 0.83 -55.85 4.71
C SER A 10 1.06 -54.36 4.92
N SER A 11 1.08 -53.99 6.18
CA SER A 11 1.49 -52.70 6.70
C SER A 11 2.97 -52.49 6.41
N ALA A 12 3.30 -51.55 5.53
CA ALA A 12 4.60 -50.91 5.53
C ALA A 12 4.39 -49.53 6.16
N ALA A 13 4.80 -49.41 7.43
CA ALA A 13 4.91 -48.15 8.14
C ALA A 13 5.91 -47.27 7.38
N LEU A 14 5.41 -46.27 6.65
CA LEU A 14 6.21 -45.16 6.19
C LEU A 14 6.40 -44.23 7.38
N HIS A 15 7.65 -44.13 7.84
CA HIS A 15 8.07 -43.17 8.84
C HIS A 15 7.70 -41.75 8.36
N ASP A 16 6.79 -41.13 9.10
CA ASP A 16 6.45 -39.72 9.07
C ASP A 16 7.67 -38.91 9.55
N GLU A 17 8.59 -38.59 8.65
CA GLU A 17 9.62 -37.58 8.90
C GLU A 17 8.96 -36.20 8.94
N ARG A 18 8.44 -35.87 10.12
CA ARG A 18 8.09 -34.50 10.50
C ARG A 18 9.36 -33.66 10.46
N ILE A 19 9.45 -32.77 9.47
CA ILE A 19 10.41 -31.66 9.51
C ILE A 19 9.95 -30.71 10.61
N ASP A 20 10.66 -30.75 11.73
CA ASP A 20 10.39 -29.97 12.93
C ASP A 20 10.99 -28.56 12.78
N TYR A 21 10.13 -27.54 12.70
CA TYR A 21 10.54 -26.13 12.80
C TYR A 21 10.57 -25.67 14.28
N SER A 22 11.06 -26.52 15.18
CA SER A 22 11.22 -26.15 16.59
C SER A 22 12.50 -25.34 16.78
N LEU A 23 12.36 -24.16 17.38
CA LEU A 23 13.47 -23.46 18.00
C LEU A 23 14.02 -24.34 19.13
N PRO A 24 15.35 -24.42 19.35
CA PRO A 24 15.92 -25.19 20.44
C PRO A 24 15.54 -24.53 21.78
N ASN A 25 14.57 -25.10 22.49
CA ASN A 25 14.24 -24.64 23.84
C ASN A 25 15.05 -25.47 24.86
N ARG A 26 15.97 -24.83 25.58
CA ARG A 26 16.64 -25.43 26.73
C ARG A 26 15.61 -25.65 27.84
N SER A 27 15.68 -26.83 28.47
CA SER A 27 14.87 -27.33 29.59
C SER A 27 13.55 -28.03 29.21
N GLY A 28 13.63 -29.35 29.14
CA GLY A 28 12.46 -30.22 29.05
C GLY A 28 11.69 -30.26 30.37
N ARG A 29 10.42 -29.84 30.34
CA ARG A 29 9.32 -30.35 31.17
C ARG A 29 7.99 -29.85 30.62
N ALA A 30 7.19 -30.75 30.06
CA ALA A 30 5.83 -30.46 29.64
C ALA A 30 4.92 -30.35 30.88
N MET A 31 4.28 -29.20 31.07
CA MET A 31 3.21 -29.01 32.05
C MET A 31 1.88 -28.93 31.28
N LYS A 32 1.02 -29.95 31.47
CA LYS A 32 -0.35 -29.94 30.94
C LYS A 32 -1.20 -28.99 31.76
N ILE A 33 -1.82 -28.00 31.13
CA ILE A 33 -2.89 -27.19 31.72
C ILE A 33 -4.17 -27.52 30.96
N ASP A 34 -5.12 -28.11 31.69
CA ASP A 34 -6.44 -28.52 31.20
C ASP A 34 -7.42 -27.36 31.42
N LEU A 35 -7.88 -26.72 30.34
CA LEU A 35 -8.86 -25.62 30.39
C LEU A 35 -10.22 -26.14 29.93
N LYS A 36 -11.02 -26.62 30.88
CA LYS A 36 -12.47 -26.83 30.68
C LYS A 36 -13.20 -25.49 30.69
N ALA A 37 -13.86 -25.17 29.59
CA ALA A 37 -14.74 -24.01 29.45
C ALA A 37 -16.03 -24.18 30.28
N ALA A 38 -16.41 -23.12 31.00
CA ALA A 38 -17.71 -22.99 31.64
C ALA A 38 -18.67 -22.25 30.71
N ALA A 39 -19.80 -22.87 30.37
CA ALA A 39 -20.90 -22.26 29.64
C ALA A 39 -21.80 -21.43 30.57
N PRO A 40 -22.32 -20.26 30.16
CA PRO A 40 -23.42 -19.61 30.87
C PRO A 40 -24.79 -20.07 30.34
N LYS A 41 -25.70 -20.19 31.29
CA LYS A 41 -27.06 -20.73 31.19
C LYS A 41 -28.02 -19.79 30.47
N THR A 42 -28.97 -20.40 29.76
CA THR A 42 -30.16 -19.80 29.15
C THR A 42 -31.25 -19.54 30.20
N GLU A 43 -31.91 -18.38 30.14
CA GLU A 43 -33.22 -18.14 30.75
C GLU A 43 -34.16 -17.45 29.73
N ASN A 44 -35.28 -18.12 29.43
CA ASN A 44 -36.59 -17.55 29.01
C ASN A 44 -37.49 -17.50 30.26
N PRO A 45 -38.68 -16.82 30.36
CA PRO A 45 -39.72 -16.53 29.34
C PRO A 45 -40.48 -15.17 29.64
N PRO A 46 -41.78 -14.87 29.30
CA PRO A 46 -42.81 -15.59 28.51
C PRO A 46 -43.65 -14.79 27.46
N ASP A 47 -44.31 -15.60 26.59
CA ASP A 47 -45.61 -15.47 25.87
C ASP A 47 -46.63 -14.45 26.46
N ARG A 48 -47.60 -13.79 25.77
CA ARG A 48 -48.42 -13.89 24.51
C ARG A 48 -49.45 -12.70 24.54
N PRO A 49 -50.51 -12.54 23.69
CA PRO A 49 -50.81 -12.92 22.28
C PRO A 49 -51.52 -11.81 21.42
N ASP A 50 -51.70 -12.08 20.11
CA ASP A 50 -52.87 -11.80 19.21
C ASP A 50 -53.42 -10.34 19.04
N THR A 51 -53.84 -9.78 17.88
CA THR A 51 -54.49 -10.31 16.66
C THR A 51 -54.62 -9.22 15.55
N LEU A 52 -54.73 -9.68 14.29
CA LEU A 52 -55.59 -9.21 13.16
C LEU A 52 -55.35 -7.90 12.37
N ALA A 53 -54.97 -8.10 11.10
CA ALA A 53 -55.64 -7.71 9.83
C ALA A 53 -56.32 -6.32 9.66
N GLY A 54 -55.98 -5.64 8.56
CA GLY A 54 -56.80 -4.58 7.96
C GLY A 54 -56.10 -3.76 6.87
N THR A 55 -56.33 -4.11 5.61
CA THR A 55 -55.97 -3.35 4.39
C THR A 55 -57.02 -2.25 4.07
N PRO A 56 -56.84 -1.42 3.02
CA PRO A 56 -56.43 -0.01 3.01
C PRO A 56 -57.61 0.99 2.83
N PRO A 57 -57.36 2.27 2.50
CA PRO A 57 -57.74 2.70 1.14
C PRO A 57 -56.83 3.76 0.48
N SER A 58 -57.00 3.88 -0.83
CA SER A 58 -56.54 4.95 -1.72
C SER A 58 -57.56 6.09 -1.78
N THR A 59 -57.12 7.34 -2.07
CA THR A 59 -57.71 8.26 -3.08
C THR A 59 -57.02 9.63 -3.15
N ARG A 60 -56.51 9.96 -4.36
CA ARG A 60 -56.71 11.16 -5.20
C ARG A 60 -56.34 12.61 -4.76
N THR A 61 -55.39 13.14 -5.55
CA THR A 61 -55.36 14.40 -6.37
C THR A 61 -55.56 15.80 -5.75
N ALA A 62 -54.60 16.70 -6.02
CA ALA A 62 -54.85 18.04 -6.57
C ALA A 62 -53.60 18.65 -7.25
N THR A 63 -53.82 19.16 -8.46
CA THR A 63 -52.92 19.92 -9.35
C THR A 63 -53.12 21.44 -9.19
N THR A 64 -52.08 22.26 -9.34
CA THR A 64 -52.18 23.61 -9.93
C THR A 64 -50.90 24.04 -10.69
N ARG A 65 -51.11 24.69 -11.83
CA ARG A 65 -50.15 25.29 -12.78
C ARG A 65 -49.99 26.80 -12.52
N SER A 66 -48.87 27.40 -12.95
CA SER A 66 -48.76 28.77 -13.52
C SER A 66 -47.33 28.98 -14.07
N THR A 67 -47.03 28.93 -15.39
CA THR A 67 -47.09 29.93 -16.50
C THR A 67 -46.17 31.16 -16.40
N VAL A 68 -45.26 31.26 -17.40
CA VAL A 68 -44.35 32.36 -17.82
C VAL A 68 -45.15 33.48 -18.57
N PRO A 69 -44.64 34.73 -18.74
CA PRO A 69 -43.84 35.17 -19.92
C PRO A 69 -42.74 36.22 -19.55
N GLY A 70 -41.76 36.68 -20.34
CA GLY A 70 -41.45 36.63 -21.77
C GLY A 70 -40.16 37.46 -22.07
N LEU A 71 -39.73 37.40 -23.35
CA LEU A 71 -38.52 37.91 -24.03
C LEU A 71 -38.12 39.40 -23.80
N PHE A 72 -36.82 39.72 -23.98
CA PHE A 72 -36.34 40.72 -24.96
C PHE A 72 -34.83 40.54 -25.28
N ALA A 73 -34.43 40.80 -26.52
CA ALA A 73 -33.11 40.53 -27.09
C ALA A 73 -32.50 41.76 -27.80
N LEU A 74 -31.15 41.75 -27.91
CA LEU A 74 -30.23 42.47 -28.84
C LEU A 74 -29.91 43.96 -28.55
N PRO A 75 -28.77 44.55 -29.04
CA PRO A 75 -27.84 44.07 -30.09
C PRO A 75 -26.30 44.20 -29.81
N PRO A 76 -25.42 43.72 -30.72
CA PRO A 76 -23.95 43.84 -30.59
C PRO A 76 -23.41 45.13 -31.24
N ARG A 77 -22.28 45.64 -30.73
CA ARG A 77 -21.58 46.81 -31.30
C ARG A 77 -20.30 46.43 -32.05
N THR A 78 -20.14 47.18 -33.13
CA THR A 78 -19.27 47.12 -34.30
C THR A 78 -17.80 47.49 -34.08
N VAL A 79 -16.94 46.89 -34.91
CA VAL A 79 -15.55 47.29 -35.22
C VAL A 79 -15.53 48.53 -36.14
N PRO A 80 -14.47 49.37 -36.09
CA PRO A 80 -14.04 50.07 -37.30
C PRO A 80 -12.52 49.95 -37.57
N ALA A 81 -12.17 50.02 -38.85
CA ALA A 81 -10.82 49.97 -39.38
C ALA A 81 -10.37 51.31 -39.99
N LYS A 82 -9.07 51.61 -39.76
CA LYS A 82 -8.09 52.39 -40.56
C LYS A 82 -8.34 53.86 -40.93
N ARG A 83 -7.30 54.69 -40.67
CA ARG A 83 -6.72 55.66 -41.62
C ARG A 83 -5.24 55.92 -41.32
N ARG A 84 -4.45 56.10 -42.38
CA ARG A 84 -3.05 56.55 -42.41
C ARG A 84 -3.00 58.07 -42.58
N HIS A 85 -2.00 58.75 -42.00
CA HIS A 85 -1.22 59.83 -42.61
C HIS A 85 0.09 60.07 -41.83
N SER A 86 1.07 60.63 -42.52
CA SER A 86 2.51 60.74 -42.23
C SER A 86 2.95 62.16 -41.87
N THR A 87 4.16 62.25 -41.27
CA THR A 87 5.23 63.30 -41.34
C THR A 87 5.57 64.07 -40.04
N GLY A 88 6.89 64.16 -39.75
CA GLY A 88 7.53 65.28 -39.04
C GLY A 88 8.17 65.00 -37.67
N PRO A 89 9.48 65.27 -37.44
CA PRO A 89 10.23 64.85 -36.25
C PRO A 89 10.41 65.96 -35.21
N GLU A 90 10.45 65.64 -33.91
CA GLU A 90 11.09 66.50 -32.90
C GLU A 90 11.78 65.67 -31.80
N ASP A 91 13.04 66.01 -31.56
CA ASP A 91 13.93 65.52 -30.52
C ASP A 91 13.38 65.84 -29.12
N GLY A 92 13.35 64.82 -28.26
CA GLY A 92 13.04 64.97 -26.84
C GLY A 92 13.62 63.79 -26.05
N ALA A 93 14.44 64.11 -25.06
CA ALA A 93 15.25 63.20 -24.28
C ALA A 93 14.52 61.89 -23.86
N ARG A 94 15.20 60.76 -24.06
CA ARG A 94 14.78 59.43 -23.61
C ARG A 94 14.63 59.44 -22.09
N PRO A 95 13.44 59.17 -21.51
CA PRO A 95 13.36 58.84 -20.10
C PRO A 95 14.06 57.49 -19.87
N ALA A 96 14.65 57.31 -18.69
CA ALA A 96 15.16 56.02 -18.26
C ALA A 96 14.08 54.93 -18.49
N PRO A 97 14.46 53.70 -18.88
CA PRO A 97 13.46 52.65 -19.07
C PRO A 97 12.66 52.51 -17.76
N PRO A 98 11.33 52.37 -17.82
CA PRO A 98 10.56 52.09 -16.63
C PRO A 98 11.14 50.83 -16.00
N GLU A 99 11.33 50.84 -14.68
CA GLU A 99 11.49 49.60 -13.92
C GLU A 99 10.38 48.67 -14.40
N ARG A 100 10.75 47.47 -14.87
CA ARG A 100 9.76 46.48 -15.29
C ARG A 100 8.89 46.22 -14.06
N GLU A 101 7.66 46.72 -14.07
CA GLU A 101 6.64 46.28 -13.11
C GLU A 101 6.62 44.75 -13.18
N GLY A 102 6.99 44.11 -12.07
CA GLY A 102 6.99 42.65 -11.95
C GLY A 102 5.61 42.14 -12.33
N LYS A 103 5.58 41.02 -13.06
CA LYS A 103 4.30 40.33 -13.30
C LYS A 103 3.68 39.93 -11.95
N PRO A 104 2.34 39.83 -11.84
CA PRO A 104 1.68 39.47 -10.60
C PRO A 104 2.25 38.19 -9.99
N ASP A 105 2.25 38.10 -8.66
CA ASP A 105 2.67 36.93 -7.86
C ASP A 105 1.94 35.62 -8.21
N GLU A 106 0.85 35.72 -8.97
CA GLU A 106 -0.02 34.62 -9.32
C GLU A 106 0.19 34.22 -10.79
N ILE A 107 0.98 33.16 -11.00
CA ILE A 107 1.10 32.52 -12.31
C ILE A 107 0.01 31.45 -12.48
N SER A 108 -0.70 31.48 -13.61
CA SER A 108 -1.68 30.43 -13.89
C SER A 108 -0.98 29.08 -14.17
N PRO A 109 -1.56 27.92 -13.79
CA PRO A 109 -0.98 26.61 -14.11
C PRO A 109 -0.71 26.39 -15.60
N ARG A 110 -1.54 26.96 -16.48
CA ARG A 110 -1.34 26.90 -17.94
C ARG A 110 -0.13 27.70 -18.40
N GLU A 111 0.09 28.86 -17.80
CA GLU A 111 1.25 29.70 -18.13
C GLU A 111 2.53 29.07 -17.58
N LEU A 112 2.51 28.56 -16.35
CA LEU A 112 3.62 27.82 -15.77
C LEU A 112 3.98 26.59 -16.61
N LYS A 113 2.98 25.82 -17.04
CA LYS A 113 3.19 24.70 -17.96
C LYS A 113 3.80 25.15 -19.28
N ARG A 114 3.36 26.26 -19.87
CA ARG A 114 3.96 26.82 -21.10
C ARG A 114 5.41 27.27 -20.91
N LEU A 115 5.77 27.79 -19.74
CA LEU A 115 7.15 28.19 -19.45
C LEU A 115 8.09 26.97 -19.43
N LEU A 116 7.58 25.82 -19.01
CA LEU A 116 8.38 24.62 -18.78
C LEU A 116 8.34 23.67 -20.00
N ASP A 117 7.23 23.63 -20.73
CA ASP A 117 6.99 22.77 -21.91
C ASP A 117 7.13 23.52 -23.26
N GLY A 118 7.59 24.78 -23.28
CA GLY A 118 7.70 25.60 -24.49
C GLY A 118 8.67 25.06 -25.57
N GLU A 119 8.75 25.71 -26.74
CA GLU A 119 9.51 25.24 -27.93
C GLU A 119 11.00 24.88 -27.68
N THR A 120 11.60 25.38 -26.60
CA THR A 120 12.98 25.10 -26.18
C THR A 120 13.11 24.17 -24.96
N GLY A 121 12.00 23.69 -24.39
CA GLY A 121 11.99 22.76 -23.25
C GLY A 121 12.37 23.35 -21.89
N GLY A 122 12.26 24.69 -21.76
CA GLY A 122 12.59 25.44 -20.55
C GLY A 122 14.09 25.52 -20.25
N PRO A 123 14.54 26.42 -19.35
CA PRO A 123 15.92 26.42 -18.89
C PRO A 123 16.25 25.13 -18.13
N ARG A 124 17.51 24.73 -18.26
CA ARG A 124 18.04 23.48 -17.70
C ARG A 124 19.26 23.76 -16.83
N THR A 125 19.40 23.00 -15.76
CA THR A 125 20.62 22.96 -14.96
C THR A 125 21.76 22.30 -15.73
N ALA A 126 22.99 22.39 -15.21
CA ALA A 126 24.18 21.79 -15.85
C ALA A 126 24.08 20.25 -16.02
N ASP A 127 23.34 19.57 -15.14
CA ASP A 127 23.04 18.14 -15.19
C ASP A 127 21.77 17.81 -15.99
N GLY A 128 21.17 18.80 -16.67
CA GLY A 128 20.06 18.61 -17.61
C GLY A 128 18.66 18.55 -16.98
N ARG A 129 18.51 18.83 -15.69
CA ARG A 129 17.20 18.92 -15.04
C ARG A 129 16.49 20.19 -15.47
N LEU A 130 15.15 20.15 -15.52
CA LEU A 130 14.33 21.34 -15.67
C LEU A 130 14.61 22.30 -14.51
N ASP A 131 14.87 23.57 -14.78
CA ASP A 131 15.15 24.58 -13.75
C ASP A 131 13.97 25.56 -13.62
N LEU A 132 13.14 25.35 -12.59
CA LEU A 132 11.95 26.18 -12.38
C LEU A 132 12.31 27.62 -11.99
N ALA A 133 13.31 27.79 -11.12
CA ALA A 133 13.70 29.11 -10.65
C ALA A 133 14.20 29.98 -11.82
N ALA A 134 15.08 29.41 -12.66
CA ALA A 134 15.54 30.09 -13.86
C ALA A 134 14.40 30.39 -14.84
N ALA A 135 13.41 29.50 -14.96
CA ALA A 135 12.25 29.71 -15.84
C ALA A 135 11.40 30.90 -15.38
N LEU A 136 11.15 31.03 -14.07
CA LEU A 136 10.42 32.15 -13.49
C LEU A 136 11.19 33.47 -13.69
N GLU A 137 12.49 33.49 -13.37
CA GLU A 137 13.35 34.67 -13.53
C GLU A 137 13.39 35.15 -14.99
N GLN A 138 13.63 34.24 -15.95
CA GLN A 138 13.67 34.58 -17.38
C GLN A 138 12.33 35.12 -17.89
N ALA A 139 11.23 34.65 -17.32
CA ALA A 139 9.88 35.09 -17.66
C ALA A 139 9.46 36.38 -16.92
N GLY A 140 10.30 36.92 -16.04
CA GLY A 140 10.07 38.14 -15.26
C GLY A 140 9.13 37.96 -14.06
N TYR A 141 9.04 36.74 -13.53
CA TYR A 141 8.29 36.41 -12.31
C TYR A 141 9.22 36.35 -11.09
N GLU A 142 8.69 36.68 -9.92
CA GLU A 142 9.33 36.33 -8.65
C GLU A 142 9.35 34.81 -8.46
N LYS A 143 10.25 34.29 -7.61
CA LYS A 143 10.29 32.87 -7.23
C LYS A 143 9.23 32.54 -6.18
N ARG A 144 8.00 33.01 -6.40
CA ARG A 144 6.87 32.81 -5.51
C ARG A 144 5.64 32.41 -6.32
N LEU A 145 5.02 31.30 -5.94
CA LEU A 145 3.85 30.72 -6.59
C LEU A 145 2.69 30.62 -5.59
N THR A 146 1.54 31.21 -5.92
CA THR A 146 0.38 31.22 -5.04
C THR A 146 -0.83 30.51 -5.66
N GLY A 147 -1.54 29.68 -4.90
CA GLY A 147 -2.87 29.14 -5.27
C GLY A 147 -2.89 28.07 -6.38
N GLY A 148 -1.72 27.59 -6.84
CA GLY A 148 -1.61 26.63 -7.93
C GLY A 148 -1.93 25.18 -7.53
N ALA A 149 -2.55 24.43 -8.43
CA ALA A 149 -2.68 22.97 -8.34
C ALA A 149 -1.66 22.28 -9.25
N PHE A 150 -0.87 21.39 -8.66
CA PHE A 150 0.17 20.58 -9.25
C PHE A 150 -0.22 19.12 -9.04
N ASP A 151 -1.13 18.61 -9.87
CA ASP A 151 -1.50 17.20 -9.85
C ASP A 151 -1.00 16.50 -11.12
N GLY A 152 -0.35 15.36 -10.96
CA GLY A 152 0.24 14.58 -12.07
C GLY A 152 -0.78 14.09 -13.12
N ASN A 153 -2.08 14.28 -12.90
CA ASN A 153 -3.16 13.93 -13.84
C ASN A 153 -3.43 15.05 -14.87
N GLY A 154 -2.38 15.47 -15.58
CA GLY A 154 -2.43 16.46 -16.66
C GLY A 154 -1.89 17.85 -16.30
N GLY A 155 -1.58 18.08 -15.01
CA GLY A 155 -0.82 19.22 -14.51
C GLY A 155 0.68 19.13 -14.80
N LEU A 156 1.44 20.05 -14.23
CA LEU A 156 2.90 20.09 -14.32
C LEU A 156 3.50 19.09 -13.33
N SER A 157 4.32 18.15 -13.81
CA SER A 157 5.12 17.28 -12.93
C SER A 157 6.45 17.95 -12.58
N LEU A 158 6.78 17.96 -11.29
CA LEU A 158 8.07 18.46 -10.79
C LEU A 158 9.06 17.32 -10.49
N SER A 159 8.73 16.06 -10.82
CA SER A 159 9.66 14.94 -10.65
C SER A 159 10.97 15.21 -11.39
N LYS A 160 12.11 14.93 -10.75
CA LYS A 160 13.47 15.10 -11.28
C LYS A 160 13.85 16.55 -11.62
N ALA A 161 12.99 17.53 -11.35
CA ALA A 161 13.26 18.94 -11.61
C ALA A 161 14.16 19.56 -10.53
N SER A 162 14.83 20.65 -10.88
CA SER A 162 15.43 21.60 -9.95
C SER A 162 14.42 22.71 -9.67
N VAL A 163 14.01 22.81 -8.41
CA VAL A 163 12.99 23.75 -7.92
C VAL A 163 13.56 24.49 -6.72
N LYS A 164 14.80 24.94 -6.81
CA LYS A 164 15.51 25.52 -5.65
C LYS A 164 15.05 26.95 -5.39
N ASP A 165 15.02 27.36 -4.13
CA ASP A 165 14.76 28.75 -3.73
C ASP A 165 13.40 29.28 -4.26
N VAL A 166 12.37 28.43 -4.24
CA VAL A 166 11.00 28.80 -4.63
C VAL A 166 10.08 28.78 -3.42
N GLU A 167 9.28 29.83 -3.26
CA GLU A 167 8.22 29.92 -2.28
C GLU A 167 6.88 29.49 -2.89
N PHE A 168 6.15 28.62 -2.22
CA PHE A 168 4.82 28.18 -2.58
C PHE A 168 3.85 28.54 -1.45
N GLU A 169 2.77 29.25 -1.79
CA GLU A 169 1.73 29.60 -0.84
C GLU A 169 0.36 29.08 -1.31
N ARG A 170 -0.34 28.34 -0.44
CA ARG A 170 -1.70 27.82 -0.73
C ARG A 170 -1.77 26.95 -1.99
N CYS A 171 -0.66 26.28 -2.34
CA CYS A 171 -0.58 25.37 -3.48
C CYS A 171 -0.98 23.94 -3.09
N THR A 172 -1.48 23.18 -4.05
CA THR A 172 -1.88 21.77 -3.86
C THR A 172 -1.03 20.86 -4.72
N PHE A 173 -0.45 19.83 -4.10
CA PHE A 173 0.41 18.79 -4.69
C PHE A 173 -0.16 17.39 -4.42
N ASN A 174 -1.46 17.29 -4.16
CA ASN A 174 -2.07 16.03 -3.75
C ASN A 174 -1.85 14.96 -4.83
N TRP A 175 -1.42 13.76 -4.40
CA TRP A 175 -1.06 12.63 -5.27
C TRP A 175 0.09 12.88 -6.24
N ASP A 176 0.80 14.01 -6.13
CA ASP A 176 1.89 14.29 -7.06
C ASP A 176 3.13 13.44 -6.77
N ALA A 177 3.83 13.08 -7.84
CA ALA A 177 5.11 12.41 -7.78
C ALA A 177 6.21 13.48 -7.88
N LEU A 178 6.73 13.88 -6.73
CA LEU A 178 7.82 14.85 -6.57
C LEU A 178 9.18 14.15 -6.43
N ALA A 179 9.26 12.90 -6.90
CA ALA A 179 10.42 12.04 -6.71
C ALA A 179 11.65 12.55 -7.47
N ASP A 180 12.83 12.31 -6.91
CA ASP A 180 14.16 12.67 -7.44
C ASP A 180 14.40 14.17 -7.70
N ALA A 181 13.47 15.02 -7.26
CA ALA A 181 13.56 16.46 -7.44
C ALA A 181 14.45 17.14 -6.39
N ASP A 182 14.98 18.30 -6.73
CA ASP A 182 15.78 19.14 -5.84
C ASP A 182 15.00 20.39 -5.46
N PHE A 183 14.46 20.41 -4.25
CA PHE A 183 13.68 21.52 -3.71
C PHE A 183 14.46 22.34 -2.70
N SER A 184 15.79 22.26 -2.69
CA SER A 184 16.55 22.93 -1.62
C SER A 184 16.19 24.41 -1.49
N ASP A 185 16.17 24.89 -0.25
CA ASP A 185 15.87 26.28 0.08
C ASP A 185 14.41 26.69 -0.22
N CYS A 186 13.51 25.73 -0.49
CA CYS A 186 12.09 26.02 -0.70
C CYS A 186 11.34 26.35 0.60
N ARG A 187 10.28 27.15 0.44
CA ARG A 187 9.33 27.46 1.51
C ARG A 187 7.91 27.13 1.07
N TRP A 188 7.22 26.27 1.81
CA TRP A 188 5.81 25.95 1.58
C TRP A 188 4.96 26.45 2.72
N LYS A 189 3.99 27.31 2.41
CA LYS A 189 3.06 27.89 3.39
C LYS A 189 1.64 27.52 3.02
N HIS A 190 0.90 26.91 3.95
CA HIS A 190 -0.51 26.55 3.74
C HIS A 190 -0.74 25.63 2.52
N CYS A 191 0.23 24.79 2.17
CA CYS A 191 0.16 23.89 1.03
C CYS A 191 -0.43 22.53 1.42
N LYS A 192 -0.87 21.76 0.42
CA LYS A 192 -1.40 20.39 0.61
C LYS A 192 -0.58 19.38 -0.19
N PHE A 193 -0.17 18.32 0.47
CA PHE A 193 0.65 17.24 -0.10
C PHE A 193 0.01 15.86 0.15
N ASP A 194 -1.32 15.82 0.26
CA ASP A 194 -2.00 14.60 0.65
C ASP A 194 -1.75 13.51 -0.41
N HIS A 195 -1.21 12.37 0.03
CA HIS A 195 -0.77 11.26 -0.81
C HIS A 195 0.40 11.55 -1.77
N ALA A 196 1.04 12.72 -1.67
CA ALA A 196 2.21 13.05 -2.47
C ALA A 196 3.42 12.19 -2.11
N SER A 197 4.37 12.09 -3.03
CA SER A 197 5.63 11.36 -2.81
C SER A 197 6.85 12.22 -3.14
N PHE A 198 7.69 12.46 -2.13
CA PHE A 198 9.02 13.05 -2.19
C PHE A 198 10.13 11.98 -2.27
N GLY A 199 9.84 10.81 -2.85
CA GLY A 199 10.81 9.71 -2.92
C GLY A 199 12.17 10.14 -3.51
N GLU A 200 13.28 9.87 -2.82
CA GLU A 200 14.64 10.27 -3.22
C GLU A 200 14.85 11.78 -3.44
N ALA A 201 13.88 12.63 -3.08
CA ALA A 201 13.97 14.07 -3.28
C ALA A 201 14.96 14.70 -2.28
N ARG A 202 15.55 15.83 -2.68
CA ARG A 202 16.41 16.65 -1.82
C ARG A 202 15.62 17.86 -1.31
N LEU A 203 15.52 17.98 0.01
CA LEU A 203 14.70 18.97 0.72
C LEU A 203 15.56 19.85 1.63
N ASP A 204 16.86 19.94 1.40
CA ASP A 204 17.77 20.63 2.32
C ASP A 204 17.38 22.10 2.51
N ARG A 205 17.38 22.58 3.77
CA ARG A 205 17.02 23.95 4.16
C ARG A 205 15.60 24.37 3.77
N CYS A 206 14.70 23.40 3.68
CA CYS A 206 13.30 23.67 3.40
C CYS A 206 12.49 24.02 4.65
N THR A 207 11.42 24.78 4.46
CA THR A 207 10.39 24.99 5.50
C THR A 207 9.02 24.56 4.99
N PHE A 208 8.33 23.73 5.76
CA PHE A 208 6.90 23.43 5.61
C PHE A 208 6.15 24.09 6.76
N GLU A 209 5.31 25.07 6.46
CA GLU A 209 4.55 25.83 7.45
C GLU A 209 3.05 25.64 7.23
N ASN A 210 2.32 25.30 8.29
CA ASN A 210 0.86 25.18 8.30
C ASN A 210 0.32 24.33 7.12
N SER A 211 1.06 23.30 6.71
CA SER A 211 0.79 22.51 5.51
C SER A 211 0.26 21.11 5.86
N SER A 212 -0.55 20.55 4.97
CA SER A 212 -1.08 19.17 5.09
C SER A 212 -0.17 18.17 4.40
N LEU A 213 0.14 17.08 5.07
CA LEU A 213 1.09 16.04 4.66
C LEU A 213 0.51 14.63 4.95
N ARG A 214 -0.81 14.48 4.73
CA ARG A 214 -1.51 13.22 5.01
C ARG A 214 -1.07 12.17 4.02
N ASN A 215 -0.70 10.99 4.50
CA ASN A 215 -0.27 9.88 3.66
C ASN A 215 0.88 10.28 2.70
N THR A 216 1.70 11.26 3.07
CA THR A 216 2.85 11.68 2.25
C THR A 216 4.01 10.71 2.44
N MET A 217 4.75 10.44 1.37
CA MET A 217 5.91 9.55 1.40
C MET A 217 7.20 10.32 1.15
N PHE A 218 8.21 10.10 2.00
CA PHE A 218 9.55 10.67 1.95
C PHE A 218 10.60 9.56 1.80
N VAL A 219 10.27 8.51 1.04
CA VAL A 219 11.10 7.30 0.94
C VAL A 219 12.49 7.66 0.40
N GLY A 220 13.55 7.44 1.18
CA GLY A 220 14.92 7.77 0.77
C GLY A 220 15.21 9.27 0.61
N ALA A 221 14.27 10.14 0.99
CA ALA A 221 14.45 11.59 0.85
C ALA A 221 15.58 12.11 1.76
N LYS A 222 16.20 13.21 1.34
CA LYS A 222 17.26 13.90 2.08
C LYS A 222 16.72 15.19 2.69
N LEU A 223 16.76 15.27 4.01
CA LEU A 223 16.22 16.34 4.82
C LEU A 223 17.32 16.85 5.77
N ALA A 224 18.21 17.71 5.28
CA ALA A 224 19.15 18.45 6.13
C ALA A 224 18.59 19.84 6.45
N ASP A 225 18.56 20.24 7.73
CA ASP A 225 18.08 21.56 8.16
C ASP A 225 16.65 21.87 7.69
N VAL A 226 15.75 20.88 7.83
CA VAL A 226 14.34 21.02 7.43
C VAL A 226 13.48 21.34 8.63
N ASP A 227 12.59 22.33 8.47
CA ASP A 227 11.66 22.72 9.51
C ASP A 227 10.20 22.47 9.11
N PHE A 228 9.53 21.58 9.84
CA PHE A 228 8.08 21.39 9.78
C PHE A 228 7.42 22.15 10.93
N ARG A 229 6.79 23.28 10.63
CA ARG A 229 6.17 24.19 11.60
C ARG A 229 4.65 24.16 11.52
N GLU A 230 4.00 23.87 12.64
CA GLU A 230 2.54 23.87 12.77
C GLU A 230 1.85 22.99 11.71
N CYS A 231 2.53 21.94 11.24
CA CYS A 231 1.99 20.95 10.33
C CYS A 231 1.16 19.94 11.12
N ARG A 232 -0.11 20.28 11.35
CA ARG A 232 -1.04 19.50 12.19
C ARG A 232 -1.63 18.27 11.50
N GLU A 233 -1.22 17.99 10.26
CA GLU A 233 -1.74 16.89 9.45
C GLU A 233 -0.64 16.01 8.82
N ILE A 234 0.48 15.78 9.54
CA ILE A 234 1.47 14.76 9.15
C ILE A 234 0.97 13.38 9.63
N VAL A 235 -0.09 12.89 8.99
CA VAL A 235 -0.81 11.69 9.42
C VAL A 235 -0.54 10.54 8.46
N ASP A 236 -0.20 9.36 8.98
CA ASP A 236 0.10 8.16 8.19
C ASP A 236 1.22 8.37 7.14
N GLY A 237 2.18 9.24 7.45
CA GLY A 237 3.34 9.54 6.63
C GLY A 237 4.41 8.45 6.70
N SER A 238 5.24 8.36 5.66
CA SER A 238 6.36 7.41 5.60
C SER A 238 7.68 8.16 5.39
N PHE A 239 8.59 8.08 6.37
CA PHE A 239 9.98 8.55 6.25
C PHE A 239 10.95 7.37 6.08
N GLU A 240 10.47 6.31 5.45
CA GLU A 240 11.23 5.09 5.21
C GLU A 240 12.56 5.37 4.50
N ASP A 241 13.67 4.81 5.01
CA ASP A 241 15.01 4.97 4.44
C ASP A 241 15.49 6.45 4.30
N ALA A 242 14.75 7.43 4.84
CA ALA A 242 15.09 8.85 4.72
C ALA A 242 16.35 9.21 5.52
N THR A 243 17.07 10.24 5.09
CA THR A 243 18.15 10.86 5.88
C THR A 243 17.67 12.18 6.44
N ILE A 244 17.61 12.28 7.77
CA ILE A 244 17.10 13.44 8.51
C ILE A 244 18.23 13.96 9.41
N ALA A 245 18.74 15.14 9.10
CA ALA A 245 19.83 15.77 9.84
C ALA A 245 19.44 17.19 10.22
N ASP A 246 19.76 17.59 11.46
CA ASP A 246 19.57 18.96 11.95
C ASP A 246 18.15 19.50 11.71
N SER A 247 17.14 18.62 11.71
CA SER A 247 15.78 18.94 11.29
C SER A 247 14.81 18.98 12.47
N THR A 248 13.75 19.78 12.34
CA THR A 248 12.80 20.06 13.40
C THR A 248 11.37 19.77 12.98
N PHE A 249 10.62 19.10 13.86
CA PHE A 249 9.16 19.03 13.81
C PHE A 249 8.60 19.80 15.00
N ASP A 250 8.04 20.98 14.75
CA ASP A 250 7.59 21.90 15.78
C ASP A 250 6.10 22.22 15.65
N GLY A 251 5.30 21.92 16.69
CA GLY A 251 3.84 22.14 16.63
C GLY A 251 3.10 21.13 15.73
N CYS A 252 3.67 19.94 15.51
CA CYS A 252 3.19 18.97 14.52
C CYS A 252 2.30 17.88 15.14
N THR A 253 1.52 17.19 14.29
CA THR A 253 0.85 15.93 14.67
C THR A 253 1.33 14.81 13.75
N LEU A 254 1.94 13.77 14.33
CA LEU A 254 2.63 12.69 13.62
C LEU A 254 1.91 11.34 13.73
N ARG A 255 0.59 11.34 13.91
CA ARG A 255 -0.20 10.11 14.14
C ARG A 255 -0.07 9.14 12.97
N GLY A 256 0.31 7.89 13.24
CA GLY A 256 0.48 6.84 12.22
C GLY A 256 1.74 7.01 11.36
N THR A 257 2.51 8.08 11.55
CA THR A 257 3.73 8.35 10.80
C THR A 257 4.87 7.49 11.33
N HIS A 258 5.70 6.98 10.42
CA HIS A 258 6.80 6.07 10.75
C HIS A 258 8.14 6.48 10.12
N PHE A 259 9.22 6.02 10.74
CA PHE A 259 10.61 6.35 10.40
C PHE A 259 11.44 5.07 10.19
N LEU A 260 10.84 4.05 9.56
CA LEU A 260 11.49 2.76 9.32
C LEU A 260 12.83 2.95 8.59
N ASN A 261 13.91 2.37 9.13
CA ASN A 261 15.25 2.42 8.54
C ASN A 261 15.83 3.82 8.24
N SER A 262 15.21 4.90 8.72
CA SER A 262 15.74 6.24 8.48
C SER A 262 17.03 6.48 9.27
N SER A 263 17.94 7.26 8.70
CA SER A 263 19.08 7.82 9.42
C SER A 263 18.67 9.16 10.03
N ILE A 264 18.78 9.31 11.35
CA ILE A 264 18.35 10.52 12.06
C ILE A 264 19.50 10.99 12.95
N SER A 265 19.86 12.26 12.84
CA SER A 265 20.92 12.90 13.65
C SER A 265 20.57 14.35 13.98
N ASN A 266 20.93 14.81 15.18
CA ASN A 266 20.75 16.19 15.65
C ASN A 266 19.34 16.78 15.41
N SER A 267 18.31 15.94 15.40
CA SER A 267 16.96 16.34 15.00
C SER A 267 16.03 16.30 16.19
N ARG A 268 14.97 17.12 16.16
CA ARG A 268 14.07 17.30 17.30
C ARG A 268 12.60 17.23 16.90
N ILE A 269 11.77 16.75 17.83
CA ILE A 269 10.31 16.83 17.74
C ILE A 269 9.83 17.52 19.01
N VAL A 270 9.24 18.70 18.86
CA VAL A 270 8.87 19.59 19.98
C VAL A 270 7.47 20.15 19.80
N ARG A 271 6.81 20.50 20.90
CA ARG A 271 5.41 20.99 20.94
C ARG A 271 4.45 20.14 20.08
N SER A 272 4.72 18.84 19.96
CA SER A 272 4.10 17.98 18.95
C SER A 272 3.35 16.81 19.57
N ASN A 273 2.38 16.29 18.82
CA ASN A 273 1.65 15.08 19.19
C ASN A 273 2.18 13.87 18.42
N VAL A 274 2.82 12.95 19.14
CA VAL A 274 3.39 11.71 18.62
C VAL A 274 2.60 10.47 19.06
N LYS A 275 1.36 10.65 19.52
CA LYS A 275 0.46 9.52 19.82
C LYS A 275 0.24 8.70 18.55
N ASN A 276 0.48 7.40 18.65
CA ASN A 276 0.46 6.45 17.52
C ASN A 276 1.48 6.75 16.41
N ALA A 277 2.50 7.57 16.65
CA ALA A 277 3.68 7.60 15.77
C ALA A 277 4.55 6.37 16.02
N PHE A 278 5.18 5.85 14.97
CA PHE A 278 6.10 4.72 15.03
C PHE A 278 7.53 5.22 15.10
N LEU A 279 7.98 5.43 16.33
CA LEU A 279 9.35 5.85 16.62
C LEU A 279 10.26 4.66 16.97
N ASP A 280 9.78 3.40 16.91
CA ASP A 280 10.61 2.24 17.27
C ASP A 280 11.85 2.14 16.36
N GLY A 281 13.04 2.16 16.97
CA GLY A 281 14.33 2.23 16.27
C GLY A 281 14.82 3.65 15.95
N ALA A 282 13.94 4.66 16.03
CA ALA A 282 14.20 6.07 15.79
C ALA A 282 14.06 6.98 17.03
N ALA A 283 13.38 6.51 18.09
CA ALA A 283 13.02 7.33 19.25
C ALA A 283 14.24 7.90 19.99
N GLY A 284 15.30 7.11 20.13
CA GLY A 284 16.57 7.57 20.71
C GLY A 284 17.42 8.45 19.77
N ARG A 285 16.93 8.74 18.57
CA ARG A 285 17.60 9.57 17.57
C ARG A 285 17.01 10.96 17.44
N PHE A 286 15.79 11.17 17.94
CA PHE A 286 15.18 12.49 18.08
C PHE A 286 15.30 13.00 19.52
N ASP A 287 15.58 14.29 19.66
CA ASP A 287 15.35 15.02 20.91
C ASP A 287 13.86 15.36 21.04
N LEU A 288 13.22 14.85 22.09
CA LEU A 288 11.81 15.08 22.38
C LEU A 288 11.68 16.00 23.60
N ASP A 289 10.91 17.08 23.49
CA ASP A 289 10.55 17.85 24.68
C ASP A 289 9.58 17.07 25.60
N GLY A 290 9.46 17.52 26.85
CA GLY A 290 8.67 16.81 27.87
C GLY A 290 7.19 16.67 27.49
N GLU A 291 6.60 17.68 26.86
CA GLU A 291 5.20 17.64 26.41
C GLU A 291 5.00 16.60 25.29
N THR A 292 5.87 16.62 24.29
CA THR A 292 5.84 15.66 23.16
C THR A 292 6.03 14.23 23.66
N ALA A 293 7.04 14.01 24.51
CA ALA A 293 7.34 12.70 25.08
C ALA A 293 6.16 12.10 25.84
N ASN A 294 5.35 12.92 26.53
CA ASN A 294 4.15 12.47 27.25
C ASN A 294 3.04 11.93 26.33
N THR A 295 3.05 12.28 25.05
CA THR A 295 2.08 11.75 24.07
C THR A 295 2.54 10.46 23.40
N ALA A 296 3.81 10.08 23.57
CA ALA A 296 4.40 8.93 22.89
C ALA A 296 3.75 7.61 23.31
N GLY A 297 3.43 6.78 22.32
CA GLY A 297 2.88 5.44 22.54
C GLY A 297 1.93 5.01 21.44
N THR A 298 1.95 3.73 21.11
CA THR A 298 1.02 3.12 20.18
C THR A 298 -0.14 2.48 20.95
N THR A 299 -1.37 2.78 20.57
CA THR A 299 -2.59 2.22 21.15
C THR A 299 -3.24 1.19 20.25
N LYS A 300 -2.92 1.20 18.96
CA LYS A 300 -3.51 0.34 17.93
C LYS A 300 -2.45 -0.61 17.33
N PRO A 301 -2.86 -1.77 16.78
CA PRO A 301 -1.95 -2.65 16.05
C PRO A 301 -1.33 -1.95 14.83
N ALA A 302 -0.09 -2.29 14.53
CA ALA A 302 0.65 -1.84 13.37
C ALA A 302 0.52 -2.83 12.22
N VAL A 303 0.05 -2.40 11.06
CA VAL A 303 -0.07 -3.27 9.88
C VAL A 303 0.73 -2.69 8.73
N ALA A 304 1.73 -3.45 8.28
CA ALA A 304 2.51 -3.08 7.12
C ALA A 304 1.80 -3.43 5.82
N THR A 305 1.83 -2.50 4.87
CA THR A 305 1.37 -2.76 3.50
C THR A 305 2.37 -2.19 2.51
N LEU A 306 2.60 -2.92 1.43
CA LEU A 306 3.42 -2.47 0.33
C LEU A 306 2.67 -1.42 -0.51
N VAL A 307 3.37 -0.36 -0.91
CA VAL A 307 2.82 0.75 -1.69
C VAL A 307 3.80 1.17 -2.79
N SER A 308 3.30 1.71 -3.90
CA SER A 308 4.14 2.36 -4.92
C SER A 308 4.09 3.86 -4.69
N PRO A 309 5.21 4.52 -4.32
CA PRO A 309 5.21 5.95 -4.03
C PRO A 309 4.84 6.81 -5.25
N GLY A 310 5.23 6.39 -6.46
CA GLY A 310 5.02 7.15 -7.72
C GLY A 310 3.85 6.64 -8.58
N SER A 311 3.18 5.56 -8.18
CA SER A 311 2.06 5.01 -8.94
C SER A 311 0.87 4.80 -8.03
N ARG A 312 -0.14 5.65 -8.20
CA ARG A 312 -1.36 5.64 -7.40
C ARG A 312 -2.02 4.26 -7.37
N GLY A 313 -2.17 3.62 -8.55
CA GLY A 313 -2.96 2.41 -8.70
C GLY A 313 -4.39 2.56 -8.13
N VAL A 314 -5.12 1.46 -7.98
CA VAL A 314 -6.46 1.48 -7.36
C VAL A 314 -6.56 0.56 -6.15
N SER A 315 -5.88 -0.60 -6.21
CA SER A 315 -5.87 -1.57 -5.10
C SER A 315 -5.20 -1.00 -3.85
N VAL A 316 -3.95 -0.54 -3.95
CA VAL A 316 -3.18 -0.08 -2.79
C VAL A 316 -3.83 1.05 -1.97
N PRO A 317 -4.34 2.15 -2.58
CA PRO A 317 -5.07 3.18 -1.84
C PRO A 317 -6.28 2.64 -1.10
N ARG A 318 -7.00 1.69 -1.71
CA ARG A 318 -8.19 1.06 -1.11
C ARG A 318 -7.83 0.09 0.00
N VAL A 319 -6.73 -0.65 -0.11
CA VAL A 319 -6.16 -1.42 1.01
C VAL A 319 -5.87 -0.47 2.17
N GLY A 320 -5.21 0.66 1.91
CA GLY A 320 -4.95 1.69 2.92
C GLY A 320 -6.22 2.18 3.61
N ALA A 321 -7.27 2.51 2.84
CA ALA A 321 -8.56 2.91 3.37
C ALA A 321 -9.21 1.80 4.22
N LYS A 322 -9.19 0.53 3.78
CA LYS A 322 -9.75 -0.58 4.56
C LYS A 322 -8.99 -0.83 5.87
N LEU A 323 -7.67 -0.68 5.86
CA LEU A 323 -6.88 -0.77 7.09
C LEU A 323 -7.25 0.33 8.08
N GLN A 324 -7.47 1.56 7.60
CA GLN A 324 -7.80 2.70 8.44
C GLN A 324 -9.25 2.66 8.93
N ASP A 325 -10.21 2.41 8.04
CA ASP A 325 -11.64 2.61 8.29
C ASP A 325 -12.34 1.37 8.84
N VAL A 326 -11.87 0.17 8.47
CA VAL A 326 -12.54 -1.10 8.81
C VAL A 326 -11.75 -1.89 9.84
N ALA A 327 -10.44 -2.07 9.61
CA ALA A 327 -9.58 -2.78 10.55
C ALA A 327 -9.24 -1.93 11.78
N ASP A 328 -9.36 -0.60 11.66
CA ASP A 328 -9.02 0.39 12.70
C ASP A 328 -7.57 0.26 13.21
N VAL A 329 -6.64 -0.02 12.30
CA VAL A 329 -5.21 -0.20 12.60
C VAL A 329 -4.38 1.02 12.18
N LEU A 330 -3.13 1.03 12.60
CA LEU A 330 -2.13 1.98 12.11
C LEU A 330 -1.42 1.38 10.91
N THR A 331 -1.33 2.12 9.81
CA THR A 331 -0.80 1.59 8.55
C THR A 331 0.66 1.99 8.36
N LEU A 332 1.55 1.02 8.35
CA LEU A 332 2.95 1.21 7.95
C LEU A 332 3.05 1.09 6.43
N ARG A 333 3.06 2.23 5.74
CA ARG A 333 3.18 2.27 4.27
C ARG A 333 4.65 2.15 3.87
N VAL A 334 4.99 1.07 3.19
CA VAL A 334 6.37 0.71 2.83
C VAL A 334 6.50 0.60 1.32
N ALA A 335 7.54 1.19 0.75
CA ALA A 335 7.81 1.10 -0.68
C ALA A 335 7.96 -0.36 -1.12
N MET A 336 7.14 -0.77 -2.10
CA MET A 336 7.13 -2.15 -2.61
C MET A 336 8.41 -2.52 -3.37
N GLN A 337 9.11 -1.52 -3.90
CA GLN A 337 10.42 -1.64 -4.52
C GLN A 337 11.37 -0.73 -3.76
N SER A 338 12.53 -1.24 -3.36
CA SER A 338 13.54 -0.40 -2.72
C SER A 338 14.19 0.50 -3.79
N PRO A 339 14.08 1.84 -3.67
CA PRO A 339 14.74 2.75 -4.60
C PRO A 339 16.27 2.71 -4.47
N ALA A 340 16.78 2.40 -3.28
CA ALA A 340 18.20 2.21 -3.01
C ALA A 340 18.84 1.04 -3.78
N GLN A 341 18.03 0.08 -4.24
CA GLN A 341 18.54 -1.08 -4.99
C GLN A 341 18.35 -0.88 -6.50
N SER A 342 19.45 -1.01 -7.23
CA SER A 342 19.44 -1.03 -8.69
C SER A 342 18.64 -2.23 -9.21
N LYS A 343 17.70 -1.97 -10.12
CA LYS A 343 16.91 -3.00 -10.80
C LYS A 343 17.82 -4.02 -11.48
N ASP A 344 18.78 -3.55 -12.28
CA ASP A 344 19.63 -4.41 -13.11
C ASP A 344 20.57 -5.26 -12.24
N ALA A 345 21.13 -4.67 -11.18
CA ALA A 345 22.00 -5.39 -10.26
C ALA A 345 21.23 -6.50 -9.52
N LEU A 346 20.03 -6.19 -9.01
CA LEU A 346 19.20 -7.19 -8.35
C LEU A 346 18.77 -8.29 -9.32
N ASN A 347 18.32 -7.94 -10.53
CA ASN A 347 17.88 -8.93 -11.51
C ASN A 347 19.01 -9.91 -11.85
N ALA A 348 20.23 -9.39 -12.12
CA ALA A 348 21.39 -10.23 -12.39
C ALA A 348 21.72 -11.17 -11.21
N GLU A 349 21.59 -10.68 -9.98
CA GLU A 349 21.78 -11.48 -8.76
C GLU A 349 20.75 -12.62 -8.67
N VAL A 350 19.47 -12.30 -8.89
CA VAL A 350 18.37 -13.27 -8.86
C VAL A 350 18.53 -14.33 -9.95
N GLU A 351 18.79 -13.95 -11.18
CA GLU A 351 18.97 -14.87 -12.32
C GLU A 351 20.14 -15.84 -12.09
N ARG A 352 21.26 -15.33 -11.56
CA ARG A 352 22.43 -16.15 -11.19
C ARG A 352 22.07 -17.19 -10.12
N LEU A 353 21.27 -16.83 -9.12
CA LEU A 353 20.84 -17.76 -8.08
C LEU A 353 19.80 -18.76 -8.58
N LEU A 354 18.87 -18.33 -9.45
CA LEU A 354 17.90 -19.22 -10.09
C LEU A 354 18.60 -20.31 -10.92
N GLY A 355 19.74 -20.01 -11.55
CA GLY A 355 20.58 -21.00 -12.23
C GLY A 355 21.18 -22.08 -11.32
N GLN A 356 21.16 -21.89 -9.99
CA GLN A 356 21.67 -22.85 -9.00
C GLN A 356 20.55 -23.65 -8.31
N VAL A 357 19.29 -23.26 -8.52
CA VAL A 357 18.13 -23.93 -7.90
C VAL A 357 17.93 -25.33 -8.47
N ARG A 358 17.62 -26.29 -7.60
CA ARG A 358 17.34 -27.68 -7.97
C ARG A 358 15.83 -27.90 -8.06
N ARG A 359 15.34 -28.28 -9.25
CA ARG A 359 13.91 -28.51 -9.50
C ARG A 359 13.36 -29.77 -8.81
N ASP A 360 14.24 -30.76 -8.60
CA ASP A 360 13.95 -32.03 -7.92
C ASP A 360 14.59 -32.05 -6.52
N ASP A 361 14.42 -30.96 -5.78
CA ASP A 361 15.00 -30.83 -4.45
C ASP A 361 14.37 -31.82 -3.46
N ALA A 362 15.20 -32.72 -2.93
CA ALA A 362 14.82 -33.72 -1.94
C ALA A 362 14.39 -33.10 -0.60
N SER A 363 14.78 -31.86 -0.31
CA SER A 363 14.34 -31.16 0.92
C SER A 363 12.89 -30.68 0.85
N GLY A 364 12.27 -30.71 -0.34
CA GLY A 364 10.90 -30.28 -0.56
C GLY A 364 10.72 -28.75 -0.55
N LYS A 365 11.81 -27.98 -0.65
CA LYS A 365 11.73 -26.51 -0.74
C LYS A 365 11.32 -26.09 -2.16
N SER A 366 10.43 -25.10 -2.23
CA SER A 366 10.07 -24.46 -3.50
C SER A 366 11.27 -23.73 -4.11
N ILE A 367 11.19 -23.39 -5.40
CA ILE A 367 12.19 -22.56 -6.09
C ILE A 367 12.38 -21.23 -5.36
N ALA A 368 11.28 -20.59 -4.96
CA ALA A 368 11.30 -19.35 -4.18
C ALA A 368 11.99 -19.50 -2.81
N GLN A 369 11.78 -20.61 -2.10
CA GLN A 369 12.47 -20.88 -0.84
C GLN A 369 13.95 -21.18 -1.02
N GLN A 370 14.31 -21.92 -2.08
CA GLN A 370 15.69 -22.20 -2.43
C GLN A 370 16.45 -20.93 -2.80
N LEU A 371 15.84 -20.04 -3.60
CA LEU A 371 16.41 -18.74 -3.96
C LEU A 371 16.84 -17.94 -2.72
N LEU A 372 15.94 -17.79 -1.74
CA LEU A 372 16.26 -17.08 -0.51
C LEU A 372 17.26 -17.82 0.39
N THR A 373 17.29 -19.17 0.34
CA THR A 373 18.29 -19.97 1.06
C THR A 373 19.68 -19.76 0.46
N LEU A 374 19.79 -19.82 -0.86
CA LEU A 374 21.05 -19.59 -1.57
C LEU A 374 21.58 -18.16 -1.35
N ALA A 375 20.68 -17.18 -1.26
CA ALA A 375 21.04 -15.80 -0.92
C ALA A 375 21.69 -15.72 0.48
N ASP A 376 21.05 -16.32 1.49
CA ASP A 376 21.57 -16.38 2.86
C ASP A 376 22.93 -17.11 2.92
N GLU A 377 23.06 -18.28 2.27
CA GLU A 377 24.30 -19.07 2.28
C GLU A 377 25.49 -18.34 1.61
N ALA A 378 25.23 -17.60 0.53
CA ALA A 378 26.27 -16.80 -0.12
C ALA A 378 26.75 -15.66 0.78
N ALA A 379 25.83 -15.05 1.55
CA ALA A 379 26.17 -14.03 2.53
C ALA A 379 27.11 -14.57 3.62
N GLU A 380 26.83 -15.79 4.12
CA GLU A 380 27.60 -16.45 5.17
C GLU A 380 28.99 -16.90 4.71
N ARG A 381 29.13 -17.42 3.47
CA ARG A 381 30.39 -17.97 2.98
C ARG A 381 31.43 -16.90 2.61
N ASN A 382 30.99 -15.78 2.03
CA ASN A 382 31.88 -14.92 1.24
C ASN A 382 31.74 -13.41 1.53
N GLY A 383 31.00 -13.00 2.57
CA GLY A 383 30.92 -11.59 2.98
C GLY A 383 30.02 -10.74 2.08
N ASP A 384 28.71 -11.03 2.13
CA ASP A 384 27.65 -10.33 1.39
C ASP A 384 27.82 -10.33 -0.15
N GLU A 385 27.97 -11.52 -0.75
CA GLU A 385 28.01 -11.70 -2.22
C GLU A 385 26.73 -11.29 -2.96
N ASN A 386 25.67 -10.99 -2.20
CA ASN A 386 24.31 -10.80 -2.66
C ASN A 386 23.70 -9.54 -2.02
N PRO A 387 24.38 -8.38 -2.13
CA PRO A 387 24.06 -7.21 -1.31
C PRO A 387 22.67 -6.65 -1.61
N ALA A 388 22.14 -6.84 -2.82
CA ALA A 388 20.84 -6.31 -3.18
C ALA A 388 19.69 -7.16 -2.62
N ILE A 389 19.77 -8.50 -2.74
CA ILE A 389 18.78 -9.39 -2.10
C ILE A 389 18.89 -9.28 -0.58
N ASN A 390 20.10 -9.26 -0.02
CA ASN A 390 20.32 -9.21 1.41
C ASN A 390 19.83 -7.90 2.05
N ALA A 391 20.01 -6.76 1.37
CA ALA A 391 19.43 -5.49 1.80
C ALA A 391 17.89 -5.56 1.85
N ILE A 392 17.24 -6.13 0.84
CA ILE A 392 15.77 -6.30 0.81
C ILE A 392 15.32 -7.27 1.91
N VAL A 393 16.02 -8.40 2.10
CA VAL A 393 15.72 -9.37 3.15
C VAL A 393 15.88 -8.76 4.55
N ALA A 394 16.94 -7.98 4.78
CA ALA A 394 17.18 -7.29 6.04
C ALA A 394 16.06 -6.29 6.32
N LYS A 395 15.64 -5.53 5.31
CA LYS A 395 14.49 -4.62 5.39
C LYS A 395 13.19 -5.34 5.73
N ALA A 396 12.88 -6.45 5.05
CA ALA A 396 11.70 -7.27 5.35
C ALA A 396 11.74 -7.81 6.80
N ARG A 397 12.91 -8.26 7.27
CA ARG A 397 13.11 -8.74 8.65
C ARG A 397 12.80 -7.66 9.69
N THR A 398 13.27 -6.43 9.45
CA THR A 398 12.99 -5.26 10.30
C THR A 398 11.51 -4.94 10.28
N LEU A 399 10.91 -4.82 9.09
CA LEU A 399 9.50 -4.49 8.92
C LEU A 399 8.58 -5.47 9.63
N VAL A 400 8.76 -6.78 9.41
CA VAL A 400 7.98 -7.82 10.11
C VAL A 400 8.24 -7.77 11.61
N GLY A 401 9.46 -7.43 12.05
CA GLY A 401 9.78 -7.28 13.47
C GLY A 401 9.05 -6.13 14.17
N GLN A 402 8.71 -5.07 13.42
CA GLN A 402 8.03 -3.87 13.91
C GLN A 402 6.52 -3.88 13.63
N SER A 403 6.04 -4.85 12.85
CA SER A 403 4.62 -4.98 12.51
C SER A 403 3.91 -5.99 13.40
N ASP A 404 2.59 -5.80 13.55
CA ASP A 404 1.67 -6.75 14.17
C ASP A 404 0.93 -7.58 13.12
N ALA A 405 0.88 -7.13 11.86
CA ALA A 405 0.51 -7.93 10.69
C ALA A 405 1.10 -7.34 9.40
N VAL A 406 1.07 -8.10 8.31
CA VAL A 406 1.51 -7.68 6.97
C VAL A 406 0.40 -7.90 5.94
N VAL A 407 0.24 -6.98 5.00
CA VAL A 407 -0.63 -7.09 3.82
C VAL A 407 0.20 -7.05 2.54
N LEU A 408 0.02 -8.06 1.70
CA LEU A 408 0.55 -8.10 0.33
C LEU A 408 -0.60 -7.80 -0.63
N PRO A 409 -0.61 -6.61 -1.27
CA PRO A 409 -1.67 -6.20 -2.17
C PRO A 409 -1.59 -6.92 -3.52
N GLY A 410 -2.63 -6.73 -4.36
CA GLY A 410 -2.60 -7.17 -5.75
C GLY A 410 -1.57 -6.43 -6.61
N GLY A 411 -1.44 -6.81 -7.88
CA GLY A 411 -0.50 -6.17 -8.80
C GLY A 411 -0.31 -6.94 -10.11
N GLU A 412 0.83 -6.69 -10.75
CA GLU A 412 1.30 -7.39 -11.95
C GLU A 412 1.52 -8.90 -11.73
N ASP A 413 1.86 -9.62 -12.80
CA ASP A 413 2.00 -11.08 -12.80
C ASP A 413 3.24 -11.55 -12.02
N VAL A 414 3.19 -12.75 -11.46
CA VAL A 414 4.35 -13.35 -10.77
C VAL A 414 5.39 -13.81 -11.81
N PRO A 415 6.71 -13.54 -11.61
CA PRO A 415 7.75 -14.02 -12.51
C PRO A 415 7.72 -15.56 -12.67
N PRO A 416 7.57 -16.09 -13.89
CA PRO A 416 7.42 -17.53 -14.12
C PRO A 416 8.57 -18.40 -13.63
N GLU A 417 9.78 -17.85 -13.62
CA GLU A 417 10.98 -18.53 -13.17
C GLU A 417 10.90 -18.91 -11.69
N LEU A 418 10.14 -18.15 -10.87
CA LEU A 418 9.96 -18.43 -9.44
C LEU A 418 9.13 -19.69 -9.16
N TYR A 419 8.39 -20.18 -10.16
CA TYR A 419 7.68 -21.46 -10.10
C TYR A 419 8.10 -22.43 -11.22
N GLY A 420 9.20 -22.11 -11.93
CA GLY A 420 9.90 -23.05 -12.79
C GLY A 420 9.40 -23.11 -14.23
N GLU A 421 8.63 -22.13 -14.68
CA GLU A 421 8.14 -22.05 -16.06
C GLU A 421 8.84 -20.94 -16.85
N PRO A 422 8.92 -21.05 -18.19
CA PRO A 422 9.30 -19.94 -19.04
C PRO A 422 8.18 -18.90 -19.12
N GLU A 423 8.53 -17.67 -19.49
CA GLU A 423 7.58 -16.59 -19.74
C GLU A 423 6.64 -16.92 -20.91
N GLY A 424 5.34 -16.92 -20.64
CA GLY A 424 4.27 -17.09 -21.62
C GLY A 424 3.85 -15.78 -22.28
N GLU A 425 3.16 -15.88 -23.42
CA GLU A 425 2.78 -14.74 -24.27
C GLU A 425 2.01 -13.62 -23.57
N HIS A 426 1.14 -13.97 -22.61
CA HIS A 426 0.29 -13.01 -21.90
C HIS A 426 0.87 -12.51 -20.59
N THR A 427 2.01 -13.07 -20.15
CA THR A 427 2.59 -12.75 -18.85
C THR A 427 3.22 -11.36 -18.87
N ASN A 428 2.89 -10.54 -17.88
CA ASN A 428 3.46 -9.21 -17.70
C ASN A 428 3.74 -8.95 -16.22
N TRP A 429 5.00 -9.16 -15.83
CA TRP A 429 5.49 -8.96 -14.47
C TRP A 429 6.42 -7.74 -14.34
N GLY A 430 6.59 -6.96 -15.42
CA GLY A 430 7.41 -5.74 -15.45
C GLY A 430 8.93 -5.95 -15.49
N GLY A 431 9.41 -7.19 -15.48
CA GLY A 431 10.84 -7.50 -15.58
C GLY A 431 11.66 -6.99 -14.39
N ASP A 432 11.09 -6.83 -13.20
CA ASP A 432 11.74 -6.27 -12.00
C ASP A 432 11.52 -7.17 -10.77
N TYR A 433 12.59 -7.81 -10.29
CA TYR A 433 12.51 -8.73 -9.16
C TYR A 433 12.41 -8.03 -7.79
N ARG A 434 12.58 -6.71 -7.68
CA ARG A 434 12.64 -6.00 -6.38
C ARG A 434 11.41 -6.24 -5.52
N ARG A 435 10.23 -6.16 -6.14
CA ARG A 435 8.97 -6.46 -5.45
C ARG A 435 8.88 -7.94 -5.09
N SER A 436 9.16 -8.83 -6.04
CA SER A 436 9.08 -10.28 -5.82
C SER A 436 9.96 -10.72 -4.65
N ILE A 437 11.21 -10.25 -4.58
CA ILE A 437 12.12 -10.54 -3.47
C ILE A 437 11.60 -9.96 -2.15
N MET A 438 11.07 -8.73 -2.15
CA MET A 438 10.45 -8.14 -0.97
C MET A 438 9.27 -8.99 -0.47
N GLU A 439 8.35 -9.38 -1.37
CA GLU A 439 7.18 -10.20 -1.03
C GLU A 439 7.60 -11.59 -0.50
N LEU A 440 8.53 -12.28 -1.16
CA LEU A 440 9.06 -13.56 -0.69
C LEU A 440 9.74 -13.44 0.68
N ALA A 441 10.52 -12.37 0.90
CA ALA A 441 11.15 -12.11 2.18
C ALA A 441 10.12 -11.81 3.28
N LEU A 442 9.07 -11.05 2.99
CA LEU A 442 7.98 -10.77 3.93
C LEU A 442 7.19 -12.03 4.27
N ILE A 443 6.89 -12.90 3.29
CA ILE A 443 6.28 -14.20 3.53
C ILE A 443 7.17 -15.02 4.46
N ARG A 444 8.45 -15.20 4.10
CA ARG A 444 9.41 -15.97 4.89
C ARG A 444 9.52 -15.49 6.33
N GLU A 445 9.69 -14.19 6.53
CA GLU A 445 9.88 -13.60 7.86
C GLU A 445 8.58 -13.60 8.69
N SER A 446 7.42 -13.42 8.05
CA SER A 446 6.11 -13.52 8.73
C SER A 446 5.88 -14.93 9.26
N LEU A 447 6.19 -15.95 8.45
CA LEU A 447 6.13 -17.35 8.86
C LEU A 447 7.08 -17.64 10.02
N LYS A 448 8.35 -17.22 9.92
CA LYS A 448 9.35 -17.42 10.98
C LYS A 448 8.94 -16.79 12.31
N LYS A 449 8.32 -15.61 12.29
CA LYS A 449 7.95 -14.85 13.49
C LYS A 449 6.51 -15.08 13.97
N GLY A 450 5.71 -15.82 13.21
CA GLY A 450 4.29 -16.02 13.48
C GLY A 450 3.43 -14.76 13.30
N VAL A 451 3.90 -13.79 12.50
CA VAL A 451 3.19 -12.53 12.23
C VAL A 451 2.05 -12.80 11.23
N PRO A 452 0.80 -12.42 11.52
CA PRO A 452 -0.32 -12.54 10.59
C PRO A 452 -0.04 -11.90 9.23
N LEU A 453 -0.46 -12.59 8.17
CA LEU A 453 -0.26 -12.19 6.77
C LEU A 453 -1.61 -12.20 6.04
N MET A 454 -1.97 -11.10 5.39
CA MET A 454 -3.06 -11.08 4.40
C MET A 454 -2.46 -10.91 3.01
N ALA A 455 -2.89 -11.76 2.08
CA ALA A 455 -2.32 -11.87 0.75
C ALA A 455 -3.45 -11.80 -0.29
N ILE A 456 -3.46 -10.74 -1.09
CA ILE A 456 -4.57 -10.39 -2.00
C ILE A 456 -4.11 -10.52 -3.45
N CYS A 457 -4.86 -11.26 -4.27
CA CYS A 457 -4.62 -11.45 -5.71
C CYS A 457 -3.16 -11.89 -5.99
N ARG A 458 -2.30 -11.02 -6.52
CA ARG A 458 -0.86 -11.31 -6.67
C ARG A 458 -0.20 -11.73 -5.35
N GLY A 459 -0.50 -11.06 -4.23
CA GLY A 459 0.04 -11.45 -2.93
C GLY A 459 -0.30 -12.91 -2.58
N PHE A 460 -1.53 -13.34 -2.91
CA PHE A 460 -1.97 -14.73 -2.74
C PHE A 460 -1.21 -15.68 -3.68
N GLN A 461 -1.00 -15.30 -4.93
CA GLN A 461 -0.22 -16.08 -5.91
C GLN A 461 1.24 -16.23 -5.45
N MET A 462 1.89 -15.14 -5.03
CA MET A 462 3.24 -15.14 -4.48
C MET A 462 3.36 -16.02 -3.23
N THR A 463 2.38 -15.97 -2.34
CA THR A 463 2.33 -16.83 -1.16
C THR A 463 2.19 -18.31 -1.55
N SER A 464 1.37 -18.61 -2.56
CA SER A 464 1.20 -19.97 -3.08
C SER A 464 2.47 -20.49 -3.75
N VAL A 465 3.16 -19.66 -4.55
CA VAL A 465 4.45 -19.96 -5.17
C VAL A 465 5.54 -20.18 -4.12
N TYR A 466 5.55 -19.39 -3.03
CA TYR A 466 6.45 -19.64 -1.91
C TYR A 466 6.26 -21.04 -1.32
N PHE A 467 5.03 -21.53 -1.25
CA PHE A 467 4.72 -22.90 -0.83
C PHE A 467 4.87 -23.97 -1.92
N GLY A 468 5.30 -23.59 -3.12
CA GLY A 468 5.64 -24.51 -4.21
C GLY A 468 4.58 -24.71 -5.27
N ALA A 469 3.50 -23.92 -5.26
CA ALA A 469 2.50 -23.94 -6.33
C ALA A 469 3.07 -23.41 -7.65
N THR A 470 2.57 -23.93 -8.76
CA THR A 470 2.67 -23.33 -10.10
C THR A 470 1.42 -22.52 -10.42
N LEU A 471 1.53 -21.64 -11.42
CA LEU A 471 0.44 -20.78 -11.87
C LEU A 471 0.06 -21.10 -13.32
N LEU A 472 -1.24 -21.07 -13.61
CA LEU A 472 -1.68 -20.86 -14.99
C LEU A 472 -1.38 -19.40 -15.34
N GLN A 473 -0.53 -19.19 -16.33
CA GLN A 473 -0.11 -17.87 -16.79
C GLN A 473 -1.23 -17.08 -17.49
N HIS A 474 -2.23 -17.78 -18.02
CA HIS A 474 -3.42 -17.15 -18.60
C HIS A 474 -4.66 -18.06 -18.51
N ILE A 475 -5.76 -17.53 -17.99
CA ILE A 475 -7.06 -18.24 -17.83
C ILE A 475 -8.20 -17.61 -18.64
N GLY A 476 -7.87 -16.70 -19.57
CA GLY A 476 -8.84 -15.93 -20.35
C GLY A 476 -9.28 -14.62 -19.68
N ASP A 477 -9.97 -13.77 -20.45
CA ASP A 477 -10.34 -12.41 -20.05
C ASP A 477 -11.63 -12.28 -19.21
N ASP A 478 -12.33 -13.39 -18.94
CA ASP A 478 -13.65 -13.37 -18.27
C ASP A 478 -13.58 -13.29 -16.72
N GLN A 479 -12.39 -13.04 -16.17
CA GLN A 479 -12.15 -12.88 -14.73
C GLN A 479 -12.03 -11.40 -14.31
N LYS A 480 -12.94 -10.58 -14.82
CA LYS A 480 -13.04 -9.13 -14.53
C LYS A 480 -14.47 -8.76 -14.12
N GLY A 481 -14.63 -8.18 -12.93
CA GLY A 481 -15.92 -7.69 -12.40
C GLY A 481 -16.29 -8.31 -11.06
N VAL A 482 -17.57 -8.22 -10.67
CA VAL A 482 -18.07 -8.87 -9.43
C VAL A 482 -18.57 -10.27 -9.74
N ARG A 483 -18.21 -11.24 -8.90
CA ARG A 483 -18.61 -12.64 -9.01
C ARG A 483 -19.08 -13.16 -7.65
N ARG A 484 -20.05 -14.06 -7.69
CA ARG A 484 -20.44 -14.88 -6.53
C ARG A 484 -19.47 -16.05 -6.43
N LEU A 485 -18.82 -16.19 -5.28
CA LEU A 485 -17.99 -17.34 -4.97
C LEU A 485 -18.85 -18.45 -4.37
N PRO A 486 -18.60 -19.71 -4.73
CA PRO A 486 -19.39 -20.82 -4.21
C PRO A 486 -19.19 -20.95 -2.70
N ALA A 487 -20.23 -21.41 -2.00
CA ALA A 487 -20.17 -21.70 -0.56
C ALA A 487 -19.27 -22.90 -0.22
N THR A 488 -18.77 -23.63 -1.21
CA THR A 488 -18.09 -24.91 -1.05
C THR A 488 -16.59 -24.73 -0.85
N GLY A 489 -16.19 -24.64 0.40
CA GLY A 489 -14.91 -25.15 0.88
C GLY A 489 -15.11 -26.56 1.43
N ARG A 490 -14.04 -27.35 1.58
CA ARG A 490 -14.08 -28.70 2.21
C ARG A 490 -14.55 -28.70 3.68
N ARG A 491 -14.95 -27.55 4.24
CA ARG A 491 -15.60 -27.41 5.55
C ARG A 491 -16.83 -26.53 5.40
N ASP A 492 -18.00 -27.12 5.63
CA ASP A 492 -19.28 -26.43 5.71
C ASP A 492 -19.35 -25.53 6.96
N GLY A 493 -18.69 -24.37 6.90
CA GLY A 493 -18.98 -23.22 7.77
C GLY A 493 -18.57 -23.34 9.26
N ILE A 494 -18.16 -22.19 9.81
CA ILE A 494 -17.88 -21.89 11.23
C ILE A 494 -16.47 -22.27 11.74
N GLU A 495 -15.84 -23.34 11.25
CA GLU A 495 -14.48 -23.71 11.69
C GLU A 495 -13.40 -23.17 10.74
N GLY A 496 -12.37 -22.49 11.27
CA GLY A 496 -11.26 -21.92 10.49
C GLY A 496 -10.99 -20.44 10.78
N LEU A 497 -10.00 -19.86 10.09
CA LEU A 497 -9.64 -18.45 10.16
C LEU A 497 -10.75 -17.56 9.59
N TYR A 498 -11.41 -18.01 8.52
CA TYR A 498 -12.40 -17.19 7.81
C TYR A 498 -13.75 -17.02 8.53
N ARG A 499 -14.07 -17.81 9.57
CA ARG A 499 -15.27 -17.66 10.44
C ARG A 499 -16.61 -17.35 9.71
N GLY A 500 -16.80 -17.85 8.49
CA GLY A 500 -17.99 -17.59 7.67
C GLY A 500 -17.95 -16.33 6.79
N ALA A 501 -16.88 -15.53 6.83
CA ALA A 501 -16.66 -14.38 5.94
C ALA A 501 -16.74 -14.75 4.45
N LEU A 502 -16.42 -16.00 4.12
CA LEU A 502 -16.43 -16.52 2.74
C LEU A 502 -17.79 -17.06 2.28
N LYS A 503 -18.79 -17.15 3.18
CA LYS A 503 -20.10 -17.74 2.85
C LYS A 503 -20.86 -16.86 1.85
N ASN A 504 -21.24 -17.44 0.71
CA ASN A 504 -22.00 -16.77 -0.37
C ASN A 504 -21.41 -15.41 -0.78
N LEU A 505 -20.08 -15.29 -0.77
CA LEU A 505 -19.41 -14.02 -0.96
C LEU A 505 -19.55 -13.52 -2.41
N GLN A 506 -20.19 -12.37 -2.61
CA GLN A 506 -20.05 -11.60 -3.84
C GLN A 506 -18.87 -10.63 -3.72
N THR A 507 -17.87 -10.79 -4.58
CA THR A 507 -16.62 -10.03 -4.50
C THR A 507 -16.07 -9.70 -5.87
N ALA A 508 -15.19 -8.71 -5.95
CA ALA A 508 -14.55 -8.31 -7.19
C ALA A 508 -13.40 -9.27 -7.52
N VAL A 509 -13.37 -9.76 -8.75
CA VAL A 509 -12.25 -10.48 -9.34
C VAL A 509 -11.61 -9.61 -10.42
N TYR A 510 -10.29 -9.61 -10.44
CA TYR A 510 -9.50 -8.92 -11.45
C TYR A 510 -8.13 -9.61 -11.55
N HIS A 511 -8.10 -10.72 -12.26
CA HIS A 511 -6.88 -11.51 -12.44
C HIS A 511 -6.98 -12.31 -13.73
N HIS A 512 -5.85 -12.64 -14.34
CA HIS A 512 -5.79 -13.53 -15.50
C HIS A 512 -4.81 -14.70 -15.29
N GLN A 513 -4.08 -14.68 -14.18
CA GLN A 513 -3.38 -15.84 -13.64
C GLN A 513 -4.22 -16.53 -12.56
N ALA A 514 -3.99 -17.82 -12.35
CA ALA A 514 -4.64 -18.59 -11.29
C ALA A 514 -3.75 -19.69 -10.73
N VAL A 515 -4.05 -20.13 -9.51
CA VAL A 515 -3.46 -21.32 -8.90
C VAL A 515 -4.39 -22.51 -9.14
N PRO A 516 -4.00 -23.53 -9.94
CA PRO A 516 -4.75 -24.78 -10.06
C PRO A 516 -4.93 -25.51 -8.72
N GLU A 517 -6.07 -26.15 -8.50
CA GLU A 517 -6.34 -26.90 -7.27
C GLU A 517 -5.62 -28.26 -7.19
N HIS A 518 -5.33 -28.88 -8.34
CA HIS A 518 -4.76 -30.23 -8.41
C HIS A 518 -3.25 -30.17 -8.64
N GLN A 519 -2.52 -29.89 -7.57
CA GLN A 519 -1.06 -29.88 -7.59
C GLN A 519 -0.49 -30.68 -6.42
N GLU A 520 0.51 -31.53 -6.70
CA GLU A 520 1.19 -32.35 -5.68
C GLU A 520 1.98 -31.53 -4.65
N ARG A 521 2.28 -30.26 -4.99
CA ARG A 521 3.15 -29.37 -4.21
C ARG A 521 2.41 -28.47 -3.20
N LEU A 522 1.07 -28.50 -3.14
CA LEU A 522 0.26 -27.70 -2.21
C LEU A 522 0.25 -28.28 -0.77
N ARG A 523 1.42 -28.49 -0.16
CA ARG A 523 1.56 -29.22 1.12
C ARG A 523 1.24 -28.40 2.36
N TYR A 524 1.23 -27.07 2.25
CA TYR A 524 1.18 -26.15 3.41
C TYR A 524 -0.06 -25.25 3.42
N ILE A 525 -0.89 -25.31 2.38
CA ILE A 525 -2.11 -24.52 2.24
C ILE A 525 -3.27 -25.45 1.87
N GLU A 526 -4.40 -25.27 2.54
CA GLU A 526 -5.66 -25.95 2.26
C GLU A 526 -6.61 -24.99 1.52
N PRO A 527 -7.12 -25.36 0.34
CA PRO A 527 -8.10 -24.56 -0.37
C PRO A 527 -9.39 -24.37 0.45
N ALA A 528 -9.75 -23.12 0.71
CA ALA A 528 -10.99 -22.72 1.37
C ALA A 528 -12.12 -22.43 0.37
N ILE A 529 -11.80 -21.95 -0.83
CA ILE A 529 -12.74 -21.81 -1.95
C ILE A 529 -12.04 -22.28 -3.22
N ILE A 530 -12.75 -23.07 -4.02
CA ILE A 530 -12.36 -23.45 -5.38
C ILE A 530 -13.45 -23.03 -6.35
N ARG A 531 -13.06 -22.50 -7.52
CA ARG A 531 -13.96 -22.17 -8.63
C ARG A 531 -13.26 -22.45 -9.95
N ASN A 532 -13.91 -23.18 -10.85
CA ASN A 532 -13.35 -23.57 -12.15
C ASN A 532 -11.96 -24.24 -12.03
N ASP A 533 -11.82 -25.15 -11.08
CA ASP A 533 -10.56 -25.85 -10.76
C ASP A 533 -9.40 -24.93 -10.31
N TRP A 534 -9.73 -23.68 -9.94
CA TRP A 534 -8.79 -22.69 -9.44
C TRP A 534 -9.06 -22.37 -7.97
N ILE A 535 -7.99 -22.23 -7.20
CA ILE A 535 -8.07 -21.85 -5.80
C ILE A 535 -8.34 -20.35 -5.70
N MET A 536 -9.40 -19.99 -4.98
CA MET A 536 -9.81 -18.60 -4.77
C MET A 536 -9.52 -18.09 -3.36
N ALA A 537 -9.36 -19.00 -2.38
CA ALA A 537 -8.97 -18.67 -1.02
C ALA A 537 -8.26 -19.86 -0.36
N VAL A 538 -7.35 -19.61 0.59
CA VAL A 538 -6.60 -20.66 1.31
C VAL A 538 -6.45 -20.36 2.80
N GLU A 539 -6.38 -21.42 3.59
CA GLU A 539 -5.89 -21.38 4.97
C GLU A 539 -4.60 -22.21 5.11
N PRO A 540 -3.67 -21.83 6.01
CA PRO A 540 -2.46 -22.62 6.24
C PRO A 540 -2.76 -23.92 7.00
N ILE A 541 -2.09 -25.02 6.63
CA ILE A 541 -2.22 -26.34 7.29
C ILE A 541 -0.92 -26.81 7.93
N TYR A 542 -0.48 -26.11 8.97
CA TYR A 542 0.65 -26.53 9.80
C TYR A 542 0.50 -26.07 11.26
N SER A 543 1.16 -26.76 12.19
CA SER A 543 1.06 -26.46 13.62
C SER A 543 1.72 -25.13 13.97
N GLY A 544 1.06 -24.32 14.80
CA GLY A 544 1.59 -23.02 15.23
C GLY A 544 1.65 -21.95 14.13
N ALA A 545 0.91 -22.16 13.04
CA ALA A 545 0.95 -21.30 11.87
C ALA A 545 0.70 -19.83 12.17
N ALA A 546 1.46 -18.97 11.49
CA ALA A 546 1.06 -17.58 11.31
C ALA A 546 -0.34 -17.57 10.67
N PRO A 547 -1.30 -16.77 11.15
CA PRO A 547 -2.58 -16.63 10.48
C PRO A 547 -2.35 -16.09 9.06
N ILE A 548 -2.71 -16.85 8.02
CA ILE A 548 -2.63 -16.41 6.62
C ILE A 548 -4.03 -16.30 6.04
N ILE A 549 -4.39 -15.09 5.60
CA ILE A 549 -5.62 -14.78 4.87
C ILE A 549 -5.23 -14.65 3.39
N GLY A 550 -5.22 -15.75 2.65
CA GLY A 550 -4.87 -15.75 1.22
C GLY A 550 -6.11 -15.75 0.33
N VAL A 551 -6.32 -14.72 -0.48
CA VAL A 551 -7.50 -14.60 -1.37
C VAL A 551 -7.11 -14.14 -2.77
N GLN A 552 -7.66 -14.77 -3.81
CA GLN A 552 -7.42 -14.42 -5.22
C GLN A 552 -8.23 -13.21 -5.68
N PHE A 553 -9.30 -12.88 -4.96
CA PHE A 553 -10.21 -11.77 -5.24
C PHE A 553 -9.83 -10.50 -4.46
N HIS A 554 -10.56 -9.40 -4.70
CA HIS A 554 -10.25 -8.05 -4.22
C HIS A 554 -11.28 -7.51 -3.21
N PRO A 555 -11.20 -7.90 -1.92
CA PRO A 555 -12.11 -7.39 -0.90
C PRO A 555 -11.94 -5.88 -0.63
N GLU A 556 -10.80 -5.29 -1.00
CA GLU A 556 -10.53 -3.86 -0.87
C GLU A 556 -11.43 -2.99 -1.77
N PHE A 557 -12.00 -3.55 -2.82
CA PHE A 557 -12.84 -2.80 -3.75
C PHE A 557 -14.24 -2.49 -3.20
N LEU A 558 -14.67 -3.13 -2.11
CA LEU A 558 -15.97 -2.85 -1.51
C LEU A 558 -16.06 -1.37 -1.09
N ASP A 559 -16.98 -0.64 -1.70
CA ASP A 559 -17.37 0.70 -1.26
C ASP A 559 -18.52 0.59 -0.25
N SER A 560 -18.17 0.38 1.03
CA SER A 560 -19.15 0.08 2.08
C SER A 560 -20.16 1.21 2.29
N ALA A 561 -19.78 2.46 2.01
CA ALA A 561 -20.67 3.62 2.14
C ALA A 561 -21.81 3.60 1.11
N ASN A 562 -21.55 3.06 -0.08
CA ASN A 562 -22.53 2.99 -1.18
C ASN A 562 -22.95 1.55 -1.52
N ALA A 563 -22.59 0.58 -0.68
CA ALA A 563 -22.90 -0.83 -0.90
C ALA A 563 -24.42 -1.03 -0.80
N THR A 564 -25.01 -1.63 -1.83
CA THR A 564 -26.46 -1.84 -1.90
C THR A 564 -26.93 -2.97 -0.97
N GLY A 565 -26.02 -3.84 -0.52
CA GLY A 565 -26.32 -5.06 0.21
C GLY A 565 -27.21 -6.06 -0.57
N THR A 566 -27.51 -5.75 -1.84
CA THR A 566 -28.43 -6.53 -2.66
C THR A 566 -27.66 -7.65 -3.34
N GLU A 567 -28.04 -8.89 -3.04
CA GLU A 567 -27.54 -10.03 -3.78
C GLU A 567 -28.07 -10.03 -5.22
N LEU A 568 -27.17 -10.18 -6.19
CA LEU A 568 -27.52 -10.25 -7.60
C LEU A 568 -27.29 -11.66 -8.13
N SER A 569 -28.10 -12.07 -9.11
CA SER A 569 -27.88 -13.31 -9.84
C SER A 569 -26.60 -13.25 -10.68
N ASP A 570 -25.97 -14.39 -10.91
CA ASP A 570 -24.75 -14.47 -11.73
C ASP A 570 -24.96 -13.94 -13.15
N ALA A 571 -26.14 -14.19 -13.73
CA ALA A 571 -26.51 -13.63 -15.03
C ALA A 571 -26.54 -12.10 -15.02
N LYS A 572 -27.02 -11.48 -13.93
CA LYS A 572 -27.05 -10.02 -13.81
C LYS A 572 -25.67 -9.45 -13.56
N LEU A 573 -24.85 -10.10 -12.73
CA LEU A 573 -23.45 -9.72 -12.50
C LEU A 573 -22.61 -9.81 -13.79
N ALA A 574 -22.81 -10.88 -14.57
CA ALA A 574 -22.17 -11.06 -15.87
C ALA A 574 -22.61 -9.97 -16.84
N GLN A 575 -23.91 -9.68 -16.94
CA GLN A 575 -24.43 -8.59 -17.77
C GLN A 575 -23.82 -7.24 -17.40
N LEU A 576 -23.75 -6.91 -16.11
CA LEU A 576 -23.18 -5.65 -15.62
C LEU A 576 -21.68 -5.55 -15.90
N SER A 577 -20.95 -6.66 -15.73
CA SER A 577 -19.51 -6.74 -16.01
C SER A 577 -19.22 -6.56 -17.51
N GLN A 578 -20.11 -7.04 -18.39
CA GLN A 578 -20.01 -6.85 -19.83
C GLN A 578 -20.37 -5.42 -20.25
N SER A 579 -21.40 -4.80 -19.64
CA SER A 579 -21.80 -3.42 -19.95
C SER A 579 -20.81 -2.36 -19.43
N ALA A 580 -19.93 -2.73 -18.49
CA ALA A 580 -18.82 -1.89 -18.04
C ALA A 580 -17.71 -1.75 -19.09
N ARG A 581 -17.77 -2.48 -20.22
CA ARG A 581 -16.85 -2.34 -21.34
C ARG A 581 -17.26 -1.14 -22.20
N THR A 582 -16.37 -0.15 -22.36
CA THR A 582 -16.61 1.03 -23.20
C THR A 582 -16.71 0.61 -24.68
N PRO A 583 -17.74 1.04 -25.45
CA PRO A 583 -17.84 0.71 -26.86
C PRO A 583 -16.78 1.48 -27.68
N GLY A 584 -15.85 0.77 -28.31
CA GLY A 584 -14.84 1.36 -29.20
C GLY A 584 -13.42 0.80 -29.03
N ASP A 585 -13.13 0.15 -27.92
CA ASP A 585 -11.88 -0.58 -27.73
C ASP A 585 -11.99 -1.95 -28.42
N HIS A 586 -11.24 -2.12 -29.52
CA HIS A 586 -10.94 -3.43 -30.10
C HIS A 586 -9.91 -4.21 -29.27
N ASP A 587 -9.57 -3.74 -28.07
CA ASP A 587 -8.62 -4.37 -27.15
C ASP A 587 -9.40 -5.23 -26.12
N PRO A 588 -9.20 -6.56 -26.06
CA PRO A 588 -10.06 -7.48 -25.32
C PRO A 588 -10.05 -7.35 -23.77
N GLY A 589 -9.35 -6.39 -23.19
CA GLY A 589 -9.23 -6.25 -21.74
C GLY A 589 -9.56 -4.86 -21.21
N LEU A 590 -10.44 -4.79 -20.20
CA LEU A 590 -10.26 -3.79 -19.13
C LEU A 590 -8.82 -4.00 -18.63
N ARG A 591 -7.91 -3.09 -18.96
CA ARG A 591 -6.50 -3.14 -18.51
C ARG A 591 -6.33 -2.47 -17.15
N ASN A 592 -7.31 -1.67 -16.71
CA ASN A 592 -7.21 -0.89 -15.49
C ASN A 592 -8.27 -1.33 -14.44
N PRO A 593 -7.86 -1.71 -13.21
CA PRO A 593 -8.80 -1.90 -12.10
C PRO A 593 -9.67 -0.67 -11.80
N ALA A 594 -9.27 0.52 -12.26
CA ALA A 594 -10.08 1.75 -12.19
C ALA A 594 -11.42 1.58 -12.91
N ASP A 595 -11.45 0.87 -14.04
CA ASP A 595 -12.65 0.71 -14.85
C ASP A 595 -13.75 -0.05 -14.07
N ILE A 596 -13.35 -1.06 -13.27
CA ILE A 596 -14.27 -1.79 -12.37
C ILE A 596 -14.84 -0.84 -11.33
N VAL A 597 -14.02 0.05 -10.77
CA VAL A 597 -14.46 1.04 -9.78
C VAL A 597 -15.41 2.06 -10.41
N GLU A 598 -15.05 2.60 -11.58
CA GLU A 598 -15.82 3.62 -12.30
C GLU A 598 -17.17 3.09 -12.79
N SER A 599 -17.24 1.81 -13.15
CA SER A 599 -18.51 1.17 -13.52
C SER A 599 -19.55 1.13 -12.38
N GLY A 600 -19.12 1.35 -11.12
CA GLY A 600 -19.97 1.26 -9.94
C GLY A 600 -20.39 -0.16 -9.56
N ILE A 601 -19.94 -1.18 -10.30
CA ILE A 601 -20.32 -2.58 -10.06
C ILE A 601 -19.89 -3.08 -8.66
N ILE A 602 -18.86 -2.45 -8.09
CA ILE A 602 -18.35 -2.72 -6.74
C ILE A 602 -19.39 -2.48 -5.62
N ARG A 603 -20.45 -1.70 -5.89
CA ARG A 603 -21.57 -1.48 -4.96
C ARG A 603 -22.46 -2.72 -4.74
N TYR A 604 -22.28 -3.75 -5.56
CA TYR A 604 -22.97 -5.03 -5.47
C TYR A 604 -22.11 -6.13 -4.84
N MET A 605 -20.95 -5.78 -4.29
CA MET A 605 -20.16 -6.68 -3.44
C MET A 605 -20.88 -6.89 -2.10
N SER A 606 -20.74 -8.08 -1.53
CA SER A 606 -21.32 -8.41 -0.23
C SER A 606 -20.60 -7.68 0.91
N PRO A 607 -21.30 -7.24 1.97
CA PRO A 607 -20.68 -6.65 3.17
C PRO A 607 -19.63 -7.56 3.81
N ASN A 608 -19.75 -8.89 3.65
CA ASN A 608 -18.80 -9.87 4.20
C ASN A 608 -17.35 -9.70 3.71
N ASN A 609 -17.09 -8.94 2.63
CA ASN A 609 -15.72 -8.56 2.25
C ASN A 609 -15.01 -7.79 3.39
N ASP A 610 -15.75 -6.99 4.16
CA ASP A 610 -15.20 -6.24 5.30
C ASP A 610 -14.82 -7.13 6.49
N GLU A 611 -15.42 -8.32 6.62
CA GLU A 611 -15.10 -9.26 7.70
C GLU A 611 -13.66 -9.79 7.59
N LEU A 612 -13.09 -9.88 6.39
CA LEU A 612 -11.69 -10.28 6.17
C LEU A 612 -10.71 -9.29 6.85
N TRP A 613 -11.01 -7.99 6.79
CA TRP A 613 -10.20 -6.95 7.42
C TRP A 613 -10.34 -6.96 8.94
N LYS A 614 -11.53 -7.32 9.47
CA LYS A 614 -11.74 -7.52 10.92
C LYS A 614 -11.02 -8.75 11.45
N ILE A 615 -10.96 -9.83 10.66
CA ILE A 615 -10.16 -11.02 10.98
C ILE A 615 -8.67 -10.64 11.06
N LEU A 616 -8.17 -9.88 10.08
CA LEU A 616 -6.80 -9.37 10.10
C LEU A 616 -6.53 -8.52 11.36
N SER A 617 -7.41 -7.57 11.67
CA SER A 617 -7.29 -6.70 12.86
C SER A 617 -7.24 -7.53 14.16
N THR A 618 -8.12 -8.51 14.28
CA THR A 618 -8.17 -9.42 15.45
C THR A 618 -6.89 -10.24 15.57
N ALA A 619 -6.37 -10.75 14.44
CA ALA A 619 -5.12 -11.51 14.41
C ALA A 619 -3.93 -10.62 14.81
N ALA A 620 -3.86 -9.39 14.30
CA ALA A 620 -2.82 -8.41 14.63
C ALA A 620 -2.82 -8.05 16.11
N ASP A 621 -3.99 -7.72 16.68
CA ASP A 621 -4.13 -7.41 18.11
C ASP A 621 -3.76 -8.61 19.01
N THR A 622 -4.17 -9.81 18.60
CA THR A 622 -3.81 -11.05 19.31
C THR A 622 -2.29 -11.27 19.29
N TYR A 623 -1.65 -11.09 18.13
CA TYR A 623 -0.20 -11.20 17.99
C TYR A 623 0.51 -10.17 18.87
N ARG A 624 0.08 -8.91 18.82
CA ARG A 624 0.62 -7.80 19.62
C ARG A 624 0.57 -8.10 21.12
N LYS A 625 -0.58 -8.56 21.62
CA LYS A 625 -0.77 -8.96 23.03
C LYS A 625 0.16 -10.10 23.41
N LYS A 626 0.29 -11.13 22.57
CA LYS A 626 1.22 -12.24 22.79
C LYS A 626 2.68 -11.78 22.83
N LYS A 627 3.09 -10.92 21.89
CA LYS A 627 4.43 -10.31 21.82
C LYS A 627 4.75 -9.53 23.10
N ALA A 628 3.80 -8.74 23.61
CA ALA A 628 3.96 -7.98 24.86
C ALA A 628 4.16 -8.90 26.08
N VAL A 629 3.40 -9.99 26.19
CA VAL A 629 3.54 -10.98 27.27
C VAL A 629 4.90 -11.67 27.22
N ILE A 630 5.32 -12.14 26.04
CA ILE A 630 6.62 -12.79 25.84
C ILE A 630 7.76 -11.81 26.21
N GLY A 631 7.69 -10.56 25.74
CA GLY A 631 8.68 -9.54 26.07
C GLY A 631 8.77 -9.25 27.57
N ALA A 632 7.64 -9.23 28.28
CA ALA A 632 7.61 -9.06 29.73
C ALA A 632 8.24 -10.26 30.48
N LEU A 633 7.99 -11.49 30.02
CA LEU A 633 8.58 -12.69 30.61
C LEU A 633 10.11 -12.75 30.38
N SER A 634 10.58 -12.42 29.19
CA SER A 634 12.03 -12.37 28.88
C SER A 634 12.77 -11.36 29.76
N ARG A 635 12.19 -10.18 30.00
CA ARG A 635 12.76 -9.16 30.92
C ARG A 635 12.81 -9.61 32.37
N ARG A 636 11.89 -10.47 32.81
CA ARG A 636 11.91 -11.04 34.18
C ARG A 636 12.98 -12.12 34.36
N HIS A 637 13.34 -12.83 33.30
CA HIS A 637 14.35 -13.89 33.35
C HIS A 637 15.77 -13.42 33.04
N HIS A 638 15.95 -12.21 32.53
CA HIS A 638 17.24 -11.54 32.38
C HIS A 638 17.16 -10.16 33.05
N PRO A 639 17.29 -10.08 34.39
CA PRO A 639 17.44 -8.78 35.04
C PRO A 639 18.67 -8.08 34.45
N ALA A 640 18.56 -6.77 34.22
CA ALA A 640 19.69 -5.94 33.78
C ALA A 640 20.92 -6.23 34.66
N PRO A 641 22.14 -6.26 34.10
CA PRO A 641 23.33 -6.33 34.94
C PRO A 641 23.28 -5.17 35.91
N ALA A 642 23.38 -5.48 37.21
CA ALA A 642 23.34 -4.50 38.28
C ALA A 642 24.31 -3.36 37.94
N GLU A 643 23.78 -2.13 37.88
CA GLU A 643 24.60 -0.93 37.89
C GLU A 643 25.58 -1.06 39.06
N THR A 644 26.86 -1.17 38.75
CA THR A 644 27.90 -1.06 39.75
C THR A 644 27.88 0.38 40.22
N ALA A 645 27.23 0.61 41.36
CA ALA A 645 27.34 1.85 42.09
C ALA A 645 28.83 2.10 42.36
N SER A 646 29.43 3.03 41.60
CA SER A 646 30.73 3.60 41.94
C SER A 646 30.53 4.40 43.22
N THR A 647 30.90 3.79 44.34
CA THR A 647 31.20 4.52 45.57
C THR A 647 32.37 5.45 45.27
N HIS A 648 32.07 6.75 45.13
CA HIS A 648 33.07 7.79 45.25
C HIS A 648 33.49 7.90 46.72
N GLU A 649 34.69 7.42 47.03
CA GLU A 649 35.47 7.98 48.14
C GLU A 649 36.15 9.27 47.65
N ALA A 650 35.69 10.40 48.18
CA ALA A 650 36.48 11.59 48.55
C ALA A 650 35.59 12.52 49.39
#